data_AF-A0A1S3X3R0-F1
#
_entry.id   AF-A0A1S3X3R0-F1
#
_cell.length_a   1.000
_cell.length_b   1.000
_cell.length_c   1.000
_cell.angle_alpha   90.00
_cell.angle_beta   90.00
_cell.angle_gamma   90.00
#
_symmetry.space_group_name_H-M   'P 1'
#
loop_
_entity.id
_entity.type
_entity.pdbx_description
1 polymer ?
#
loop_
_entity_poly.entity_id
_entity_poly.type
_entity_poly.pdbx_seq_one_letter_code
_entity_poly.pdbx_strand_id
1 'polypeptide(L)'
;LGALSFVPSASEKSKTVCLKLLCQLLEEDYRLIRLSERAIPNVLAGIGYALSSSVNIYFVKLLCCLMELWDKSDGPSASVSNGLMVLHLMEWSFSNFINSHSADKIDLFSREVLKNTRPAFSLFAVVMAAAGVLRVINRSEQKALMELKTSAEGRIEIIAHGLVSSARDADYATVEPRNSFLLQCLSLALSKIGPFSYQAHVFLCLTTALLTEIFPLPRIYVKIQESPSGNLVGLVLNEVQQHLDSIIFKEAGAITGVFCNQYVLADEENRSIVEDIIWNYCRDVYMWHRQVALMLRDREEALLGNLEKIAESAFFMVVFFALAVTKHKLGLGAPQEIQMRLSVRILVAFSCMEYFRRMRLPEYMDTIRAVVTRVQENESACVSFVESLPSYDDLTNQAVPTSFQKMEYLWTTDEVQTARILFYLRVIPTCVECIPASVFRKVLAPTMFLYMGHPTGKVAKASHSVFVAFMSSGKDADLDERVTLKEQLVFYYVKRSLEGYPGFTPFEGLASGVVALVRHLPAGSPSIFYCISCLIEKADSLCSSVNTTPKNDLWKSWDGELEPFKQMLDLLLRLLSLVDIQVLPSLMKLLAQLVVRLPSNGQDMILNELYQHVAESDDVIRKPTLVSWLQSLSYLCYQNTSKKTPKGVGQVIHDSMSGATDSLTMNKISARL
;
A
#
# COMPACT_ATOMS: atom_id res chain seq x y z
N LEU A 1 -26.77 -48.15 -8.68
CA LEU A 1 -26.78 -48.46 -10.13
C LEU A 1 -25.45 -48.16 -10.80
N GLY A 2 -24.94 -46.92 -10.76
CA GLY A 2 -23.64 -46.58 -11.37
C GLY A 2 -22.46 -47.43 -10.87
N ALA A 3 -22.35 -47.64 -9.55
CA ALA A 3 -21.31 -48.51 -9.01
C ALA A 3 -21.39 -49.95 -9.57
N LEU A 4 -22.61 -50.49 -9.74
CA LEU A 4 -22.83 -51.84 -10.30
C LEU A 4 -22.44 -51.93 -11.77
N SER A 5 -22.63 -50.86 -12.56
CA SER A 5 -22.20 -50.84 -13.97
C SER A 5 -20.68 -50.70 -14.12
N PHE A 6 -19.99 -50.15 -13.13
CA PHE A 6 -18.53 -50.04 -13.11
C PHE A 6 -17.83 -51.36 -12.74
N VAL A 7 -18.49 -52.28 -12.03
CA VAL A 7 -17.88 -53.53 -11.55
C VAL A 7 -17.27 -54.33 -12.72
N PRO A 8 -15.95 -54.63 -12.73
CA PRO A 8 -15.30 -55.34 -13.82
C PRO A 8 -15.90 -56.72 -14.08
N SER A 9 -16.24 -57.47 -13.03
CA SER A 9 -16.79 -58.83 -13.09
C SER A 9 -18.25 -58.92 -13.53
N ALA A 10 -18.98 -57.81 -13.63
CA ALA A 10 -20.37 -57.81 -14.07
C ALA A 10 -20.47 -58.04 -15.59
N SER A 11 -21.43 -58.87 -16.00
CA SER A 11 -21.69 -59.13 -17.42
C SER A 11 -22.15 -57.87 -18.15
N GLU A 12 -21.82 -57.76 -19.43
CA GLU A 12 -22.19 -56.61 -20.26
C GLU A 12 -23.71 -56.35 -20.23
N LYS A 13 -24.52 -57.41 -20.32
CA LYS A 13 -25.99 -57.32 -20.22
C LYS A 13 -26.45 -56.69 -18.89
N SER A 14 -25.81 -57.05 -17.78
CA SER A 14 -26.12 -56.50 -16.45
C SER A 14 -25.74 -55.02 -16.36
N LYS A 15 -24.56 -54.67 -16.89
CA LYS A 15 -24.09 -53.28 -16.96
C LYS A 15 -25.05 -52.42 -17.80
N THR A 16 -25.47 -52.90 -18.97
CA THR A 16 -26.41 -52.22 -19.86
C THR A 16 -27.76 -51.99 -19.20
N VAL A 17 -28.31 -52.98 -18.49
CA VAL A 17 -29.56 -52.81 -17.72
C VAL A 17 -29.40 -51.77 -16.60
N CYS A 18 -28.30 -51.83 -15.85
CA CYS A 18 -28.02 -50.85 -14.79
C CYS A 18 -27.91 -49.42 -15.32
N LEU A 19 -27.23 -49.24 -16.46
CA LEU A 19 -27.08 -47.94 -17.11
C LEU A 19 -28.42 -47.41 -17.64
N LYS A 20 -29.24 -48.28 -18.26
CA LYS A 20 -30.58 -47.92 -18.73
C LYS A 20 -31.46 -47.40 -17.59
N LEU A 21 -31.53 -48.16 -16.48
CA LEU A 21 -32.31 -47.79 -15.31
C LEU A 21 -31.80 -46.49 -14.67
N LEU A 22 -30.48 -46.29 -14.64
CA LEU A 22 -29.90 -45.05 -14.13
C LEU A 22 -30.28 -43.85 -15.01
N CYS A 23 -30.21 -43.98 -16.34
CA CYS A 23 -30.64 -42.90 -17.24
C CYS A 23 -32.12 -42.57 -17.04
N GLN A 24 -32.99 -43.57 -16.92
CA GLN A 24 -34.43 -43.35 -16.69
C GLN A 24 -34.66 -42.60 -15.37
N LEU A 25 -33.99 -43.01 -14.29
CA LEU A 25 -34.08 -42.31 -13.00
C LEU A 25 -33.60 -40.87 -13.07
N LEU A 26 -32.47 -40.62 -13.76
CA LEU A 26 -31.95 -39.26 -13.92
C LEU A 26 -32.90 -38.39 -14.75
N GLU A 27 -33.62 -38.96 -15.72
CA GLU A 27 -34.59 -38.24 -16.56
C GLU A 27 -35.94 -37.99 -15.89
N GLU A 28 -36.40 -38.91 -15.04
CA GLU A 28 -37.75 -38.87 -14.46
C GLU A 28 -37.78 -38.15 -13.10
N ASP A 29 -36.70 -38.21 -12.31
CA ASP A 29 -36.69 -37.82 -10.89
C ASP A 29 -35.80 -36.60 -10.55
N TYR A 30 -35.68 -35.62 -11.45
CA TYR A 30 -34.93 -34.36 -11.15
C TYR A 30 -35.39 -33.67 -9.86
N ARG A 31 -36.69 -33.78 -9.55
CA ARG A 31 -37.34 -33.21 -8.35
C ARG A 31 -36.81 -33.81 -7.04
N LEU A 32 -36.51 -35.12 -7.01
CA LEU A 32 -35.99 -35.78 -5.82
C LEU A 32 -34.56 -35.34 -5.50
N ILE A 33 -33.77 -35.02 -6.53
CA ILE A 33 -32.41 -34.48 -6.38
C ILE A 33 -32.45 -33.08 -5.77
N ARG A 34 -33.41 -32.24 -6.17
CA ARG A 34 -33.62 -30.90 -5.61
C ARG A 34 -34.05 -30.94 -4.14
N LEU A 35 -34.93 -31.87 -3.76
CA LEU A 35 -35.45 -31.99 -2.39
C LEU A 35 -34.39 -32.38 -1.36
N SER A 36 -33.22 -32.88 -1.79
CA SER A 36 -32.12 -33.26 -0.92
C SER A 36 -30.78 -32.82 -1.49
N GLU A 37 -30.41 -31.55 -1.32
CA GLU A 37 -29.08 -31.01 -1.71
C GLU A 37 -27.91 -31.85 -1.13
N ARG A 38 -28.10 -32.44 0.06
CA ARG A 38 -27.11 -33.37 0.68
C ARG A 38 -26.86 -34.65 -0.12
N ALA A 39 -27.73 -35.00 -1.05
CA ALA A 39 -27.60 -36.20 -1.88
C ALA A 39 -26.86 -35.95 -3.21
N ILE A 40 -26.64 -34.69 -3.60
CA ILE A 40 -25.92 -34.32 -4.84
C ILE A 40 -24.57 -35.02 -4.97
N PRO A 41 -23.72 -35.09 -3.92
CA PRO A 41 -22.45 -35.84 -4.00
C PRO A 41 -22.61 -37.30 -4.40
N ASN A 42 -23.63 -37.97 -3.86
CA ASN A 42 -23.87 -39.39 -4.14
C ASN A 42 -24.41 -39.60 -5.56
N VAL A 43 -25.25 -38.69 -6.04
CA VAL A 43 -25.73 -38.70 -7.43
C VAL A 43 -24.58 -38.53 -8.40
N LEU A 44 -23.73 -37.52 -8.19
CA LEU A 44 -22.55 -37.27 -9.03
C LEU A 44 -21.57 -38.45 -9.00
N ALA A 45 -21.31 -39.06 -7.84
CA ALA A 45 -20.50 -40.27 -7.74
C ALA A 45 -21.11 -41.43 -8.56
N GLY A 46 -22.44 -41.61 -8.48
CA GLY A 46 -23.17 -42.58 -9.29
C GLY A 46 -23.00 -42.34 -10.80
N ILE A 47 -23.08 -41.09 -11.25
CA ILE A 47 -22.84 -40.70 -12.64
C ILE A 47 -21.38 -40.99 -13.03
N GLY A 48 -20.40 -40.67 -12.19
CA GLY A 48 -18.98 -40.95 -12.45
C GLY A 48 -18.71 -42.42 -12.67
N TYR A 49 -19.18 -43.29 -11.77
CA TYR A 49 -19.04 -44.73 -11.94
C TYR A 49 -19.69 -45.22 -13.24
N ALA A 50 -20.86 -44.68 -13.59
CA ALA A 50 -21.55 -45.03 -14.82
C ALA A 50 -20.79 -44.58 -16.08
N LEU A 51 -20.23 -43.37 -16.08
CA LEU A 51 -19.36 -42.85 -17.16
C LEU A 51 -18.10 -43.71 -17.32
N SER A 52 -17.57 -44.25 -16.21
CA SER A 52 -16.40 -45.13 -16.18
C SER A 52 -16.68 -46.60 -16.51
N SER A 53 -17.94 -47.00 -16.73
CA SER A 53 -18.31 -48.37 -17.13
C SER A 53 -17.67 -48.79 -18.44
N SER A 54 -17.33 -50.07 -18.64
CA SER A 54 -16.77 -50.57 -19.90
C SER A 54 -17.74 -50.52 -21.11
N VAL A 55 -19.01 -50.16 -20.91
CA VAL A 55 -20.06 -50.12 -21.95
C VAL A 55 -20.33 -48.69 -22.41
N ASN A 56 -20.36 -48.47 -23.73
CA ASN A 56 -20.51 -47.13 -24.33
C ASN A 56 -21.96 -46.74 -24.70
N ILE A 57 -22.91 -47.68 -24.72
CA ILE A 57 -24.27 -47.49 -25.27
C ILE A 57 -25.03 -46.29 -24.66
N TYR A 58 -24.85 -46.04 -23.36
CA TYR A 58 -25.53 -44.96 -22.63
C TYR A 58 -24.62 -43.79 -22.28
N PHE A 59 -23.38 -43.77 -22.78
CA PHE A 59 -22.36 -42.78 -22.40
C PHE A 59 -22.80 -41.35 -22.72
N VAL A 60 -23.19 -41.09 -23.98
CA VAL A 60 -23.68 -39.77 -24.42
C VAL A 60 -24.90 -39.34 -23.61
N LYS A 61 -25.82 -40.28 -23.37
CA LYS A 61 -27.04 -39.99 -22.62
C LYS A 61 -26.75 -39.56 -21.18
N LEU A 62 -25.81 -40.20 -20.52
CA LEU A 62 -25.35 -39.82 -19.17
C LEU A 62 -24.62 -38.47 -19.16
N LEU A 63 -23.79 -38.19 -20.16
CA LEU A 63 -23.15 -36.88 -20.30
C LEU A 63 -24.19 -35.77 -20.47
N CYS A 64 -25.20 -35.97 -21.32
CA CYS A 64 -26.31 -35.02 -21.48
C CYS A 64 -27.04 -34.81 -20.15
N CYS A 65 -27.39 -35.88 -19.44
CA CYS A 65 -28.04 -35.77 -18.12
C CYS A 65 -27.19 -34.94 -17.13
N LEU A 66 -25.87 -35.15 -17.10
CA LEU A 66 -24.96 -34.40 -16.22
C LEU A 66 -24.91 -32.91 -16.58
N MET A 67 -24.86 -32.56 -17.86
CA MET A 67 -24.77 -31.16 -18.31
C MET A 67 -26.12 -30.43 -18.21
N GLU A 68 -27.23 -31.14 -18.38
CA GLU A 68 -28.60 -30.60 -18.33
C GLU A 68 -29.22 -30.66 -16.93
N LEU A 69 -28.53 -31.21 -15.93
CA LEU A 69 -29.07 -31.37 -14.58
C LEU A 69 -29.37 -30.02 -13.91
N TRP A 70 -28.61 -29.00 -14.25
CA TRP A 70 -28.51 -27.75 -13.50
C TRP A 70 -29.53 -26.71 -13.96
N ASP A 71 -29.97 -25.85 -13.03
CA ASP A 71 -30.79 -24.65 -13.27
C ASP A 71 -32.13 -24.87 -14.00
N LYS A 72 -32.62 -26.13 -14.06
CA LYS A 72 -34.00 -26.43 -14.42
C LYS A 72 -34.94 -26.00 -13.28
N SER A 73 -36.17 -25.60 -13.59
CA SER A 73 -37.18 -25.17 -12.60
C SER A 73 -37.42 -26.18 -11.46
N ASP A 74 -37.10 -27.45 -11.71
CA ASP A 74 -37.22 -28.60 -10.81
C ASP A 74 -35.87 -29.26 -10.43
N GLY A 75 -34.73 -28.70 -10.87
CA GLY A 75 -33.38 -29.26 -10.66
C GLY A 75 -32.64 -28.69 -9.42
N PRO A 76 -31.46 -29.22 -9.08
CA PRO A 76 -30.62 -28.69 -8.00
C PRO A 76 -30.11 -27.26 -8.30
N SER A 77 -29.93 -26.48 -7.23
CA SER A 77 -29.34 -25.15 -7.29
C SER A 77 -27.88 -25.23 -7.75
N ALA A 78 -27.48 -24.40 -8.73
CA ALA A 78 -26.09 -24.30 -9.11
C ALA A 78 -25.30 -23.55 -8.03
N SER A 79 -24.12 -24.07 -7.69
CA SER A 79 -23.22 -23.47 -6.70
C SER A 79 -21.76 -23.74 -7.08
N VAL A 80 -20.84 -22.93 -6.57
CA VAL A 80 -19.41 -23.07 -6.90
C VAL A 80 -18.87 -24.42 -6.44
N SER A 81 -19.37 -24.91 -5.30
CA SER A 81 -19.08 -26.25 -4.80
C SER A 81 -19.52 -27.32 -5.81
N ASN A 82 -20.75 -27.25 -6.32
CA ASN A 82 -21.26 -28.19 -7.32
C ASN A 82 -20.43 -28.16 -8.61
N GLY A 83 -20.02 -26.96 -9.05
CA GLY A 83 -19.09 -26.81 -10.18
C GLY A 83 -17.77 -27.55 -9.97
N LEU A 84 -17.13 -27.37 -8.80
CA LEU A 84 -15.88 -28.09 -8.47
C LEU A 84 -16.06 -29.61 -8.45
N MET A 85 -17.22 -30.09 -7.99
CA MET A 85 -17.52 -31.51 -8.04
C MET A 85 -17.61 -32.03 -9.48
N VAL A 86 -18.22 -31.27 -10.40
CA VAL A 86 -18.23 -31.62 -11.84
C VAL A 86 -16.80 -31.67 -12.40
N LEU A 87 -15.96 -30.68 -12.06
CA LEU A 87 -14.56 -30.65 -12.48
C LEU A 87 -13.81 -31.91 -12.04
N HIS A 88 -13.87 -32.25 -10.75
CA HIS A 88 -13.19 -33.43 -10.21
C HIS A 88 -13.77 -34.76 -10.71
N LEU A 89 -15.08 -34.82 -10.94
CA LEU A 89 -15.73 -35.98 -11.53
C LEU A 89 -15.19 -36.26 -12.93
N MET A 90 -15.05 -35.20 -13.73
CA MET A 90 -14.54 -35.32 -15.10
C MET A 90 -13.04 -35.60 -15.12
N GLU A 91 -12.26 -34.97 -14.23
CA GLU A 91 -10.85 -35.29 -14.01
C GLU A 91 -10.64 -36.79 -13.70
N TRP A 92 -11.44 -37.33 -12.77
CA TRP A 92 -11.36 -38.74 -12.40
C TRP A 92 -11.79 -39.65 -13.55
N SER A 93 -12.91 -39.34 -14.21
CA SER A 93 -13.45 -40.16 -15.32
C SER A 93 -12.48 -40.19 -16.51
N PHE A 94 -11.87 -39.07 -16.87
CA PHE A 94 -10.91 -39.01 -17.98
C PHE A 94 -9.57 -39.66 -17.66
N SER A 95 -9.12 -39.57 -16.40
CA SER A 95 -7.95 -40.33 -15.95
C SER A 95 -8.17 -41.83 -16.18
N ASN A 96 -9.38 -42.33 -15.88
CA ASN A 96 -9.74 -43.71 -16.17
C ASN A 96 -9.76 -43.99 -17.67
N PHE A 97 -10.36 -43.13 -18.50
CA PHE A 97 -10.43 -43.35 -19.96
C PHE A 97 -9.06 -43.44 -20.62
N ILE A 98 -8.11 -42.61 -20.18
CA ILE A 98 -6.74 -42.61 -20.69
C ILE A 98 -6.03 -43.90 -20.24
N ASN A 99 -6.16 -44.28 -18.97
CA ASN A 99 -5.56 -45.50 -18.44
C ASN A 99 -6.15 -46.79 -19.06
N SER A 100 -7.42 -46.77 -19.45
CA SER A 100 -8.11 -47.88 -20.13
C SER A 100 -8.07 -47.78 -21.66
N HIS A 101 -7.29 -46.86 -22.23
CA HIS A 101 -7.16 -46.63 -23.68
C HIS A 101 -8.50 -46.51 -24.43
N SER A 102 -9.51 -45.90 -23.80
CA SER A 102 -10.87 -45.82 -24.34
C SER A 102 -11.06 -44.61 -25.26
N ALA A 103 -10.42 -44.64 -26.43
CA ALA A 103 -10.45 -43.55 -27.42
C ALA A 103 -11.88 -43.16 -27.85
N ASP A 104 -12.79 -44.13 -28.01
CA ASP A 104 -14.18 -43.88 -28.41
C ASP A 104 -14.91 -42.92 -27.46
N LYS A 105 -14.70 -43.06 -26.15
CA LYS A 105 -15.33 -42.18 -25.15
C LYS A 105 -14.77 -40.77 -25.19
N ILE A 106 -13.46 -40.67 -25.43
CA ILE A 106 -12.77 -39.40 -25.56
C ILE A 106 -13.30 -38.64 -26.79
N ASP A 107 -13.44 -39.33 -27.93
CA ASP A 107 -14.03 -38.75 -29.15
C ASP A 107 -15.50 -38.35 -28.95
N LEU A 108 -16.31 -39.23 -28.34
CA LEU A 108 -17.72 -38.93 -28.03
C LEU A 108 -17.88 -37.70 -27.15
N PHE A 109 -17.04 -37.55 -26.11
CA PHE A 109 -17.06 -36.35 -25.28
C PHE A 109 -16.67 -35.10 -26.06
N SER A 110 -15.59 -35.18 -26.85
CA SER A 110 -15.14 -34.07 -27.70
C SER A 110 -16.25 -33.61 -28.64
N ARG A 111 -16.94 -34.56 -29.28
CA ARG A 111 -18.03 -34.29 -30.21
C ARG A 111 -19.26 -33.69 -29.53
N GLU A 112 -19.76 -34.30 -28.45
CA GLU A 112 -21.04 -33.92 -27.84
C GLU A 112 -20.95 -32.72 -26.90
N VAL A 113 -19.85 -32.58 -26.14
CA VAL A 113 -19.72 -31.52 -25.11
C VAL A 113 -18.90 -30.35 -25.63
N LEU A 114 -17.80 -30.61 -26.34
CA LEU A 114 -16.85 -29.56 -26.75
C LEU A 114 -17.11 -28.99 -28.14
N LYS A 115 -17.63 -29.77 -29.10
CA LYS A 115 -17.89 -29.31 -30.48
C LYS A 115 -19.36 -28.96 -30.72
N ASN A 116 -20.29 -29.84 -30.34
CA ASN A 116 -21.73 -29.70 -30.59
C ASN A 116 -22.53 -29.47 -29.31
N THR A 117 -22.12 -28.51 -28.47
CA THR A 117 -22.79 -28.19 -27.21
C THR A 117 -24.27 -27.86 -27.44
N ARG A 118 -25.17 -28.58 -26.77
CA ARG A 118 -26.62 -28.37 -26.90
C ARG A 118 -27.04 -27.11 -26.14
N PRO A 119 -28.04 -26.35 -26.62
CA PRO A 119 -28.57 -25.19 -25.91
C PRO A 119 -29.12 -25.49 -24.51
N ALA A 120 -29.53 -26.75 -24.26
CA ALA A 120 -30.02 -27.21 -22.97
C ALA A 120 -28.92 -27.42 -21.91
N PHE A 121 -27.64 -27.40 -22.30
CA PHE A 121 -26.54 -27.61 -21.37
C PHE A 121 -26.30 -26.38 -20.52
N SER A 122 -26.09 -26.58 -19.23
CA SER A 122 -25.64 -25.50 -18.36
C SER A 122 -24.18 -25.15 -18.64
N LEU A 123 -23.92 -23.89 -18.97
CA LEU A 123 -22.61 -23.42 -19.43
C LEU A 123 -21.52 -23.63 -18.37
N PHE A 124 -21.83 -23.46 -17.08
CA PHE A 124 -20.82 -23.66 -16.03
C PHE A 124 -20.41 -25.13 -15.94
N ALA A 125 -21.36 -26.07 -16.10
CA ALA A 125 -21.06 -27.49 -16.08
C ALA A 125 -20.14 -27.87 -17.26
N VAL A 126 -20.37 -27.29 -18.44
CA VAL A 126 -19.51 -27.45 -19.62
C VAL A 126 -18.10 -26.91 -19.34
N VAL A 127 -17.96 -25.70 -18.76
CA VAL A 127 -16.67 -25.12 -18.40
C VAL A 127 -15.93 -25.99 -17.38
N MET A 128 -16.60 -26.39 -16.28
CA MET A 128 -16.00 -27.22 -15.23
C MET A 128 -15.61 -28.60 -15.77
N ALA A 129 -16.42 -29.18 -16.65
CA ALA A 129 -16.10 -30.44 -17.31
C ALA A 129 -14.88 -30.33 -18.24
N ALA A 130 -14.84 -29.31 -19.11
CA ALA A 130 -13.71 -29.03 -19.98
C ALA A 130 -12.42 -28.81 -19.17
N ALA A 131 -12.52 -28.08 -18.04
CA ALA A 131 -11.40 -27.85 -17.13
C ALA A 131 -10.89 -29.13 -16.47
N GLY A 132 -11.79 -30.00 -16.01
CA GLY A 132 -11.43 -31.30 -15.46
C GLY A 132 -10.67 -32.16 -16.46
N VAL A 133 -11.12 -32.16 -17.72
CA VAL A 133 -10.44 -32.85 -18.83
C VAL A 133 -9.06 -32.25 -19.10
N LEU A 134 -8.96 -30.92 -19.22
CA LEU A 134 -7.69 -30.24 -19.45
C LEU A 134 -6.67 -30.49 -18.35
N ARG A 135 -7.12 -30.55 -17.09
CA ARG A 135 -6.25 -30.85 -15.94
C ARG A 135 -5.59 -32.23 -16.06
N VAL A 136 -6.32 -33.22 -16.59
CA VAL A 136 -5.78 -34.57 -16.84
C VAL A 136 -4.83 -34.55 -18.02
N ILE A 137 -5.21 -33.90 -19.13
CA ILE A 137 -4.36 -33.81 -20.32
C ILE A 137 -3.03 -33.12 -19.98
N ASN A 138 -3.04 -32.03 -19.22
CA ASN A 138 -1.82 -31.32 -18.83
C ASN A 138 -0.91 -32.14 -17.90
N ARG A 139 -1.41 -33.19 -17.26
CA ARG A 139 -0.60 -34.18 -16.51
C ARG A 139 -0.10 -35.33 -17.37
N SER A 140 -0.63 -35.48 -18.59
CA SER A 140 -0.30 -36.55 -19.52
C SER A 140 0.64 -36.03 -20.61
N GLU A 141 1.76 -36.72 -20.84
CA GLU A 141 2.71 -36.34 -21.90
C GLU A 141 2.29 -36.83 -23.31
N GLN A 142 1.06 -37.34 -23.45
CA GLN A 142 0.59 -37.95 -24.68
C GLN A 142 0.18 -36.91 -25.74
N LYS A 143 0.99 -36.80 -26.81
CA LYS A 143 0.70 -35.95 -27.98
C LYS A 143 -0.64 -36.26 -28.66
N ALA A 144 -1.15 -37.49 -28.54
CA ALA A 144 -2.43 -37.89 -29.11
C ALA A 144 -3.64 -37.11 -28.53
N LEU A 145 -3.49 -36.45 -27.37
CA LEU A 145 -4.56 -35.69 -26.72
C LEU A 145 -4.58 -34.21 -27.11
N MET A 146 -3.70 -33.76 -28.01
CA MET A 146 -3.61 -32.34 -28.40
C MET A 146 -4.88 -31.81 -29.07
N GLU A 147 -5.54 -32.59 -29.91
CA GLU A 147 -6.81 -32.17 -30.53
C GLU A 147 -7.92 -31.96 -29.50
N LEU A 148 -7.96 -32.82 -28.47
CA LEU A 148 -8.89 -32.69 -27.35
C LEU A 148 -8.57 -31.45 -26.51
N LYS A 149 -7.29 -31.19 -26.26
CA LYS A 149 -6.82 -29.97 -25.58
C LYS A 149 -7.32 -28.72 -26.31
N THR A 150 -7.04 -28.61 -27.61
CA THR A 150 -7.46 -27.46 -28.43
C THR A 150 -8.98 -27.31 -28.44
N SER A 151 -9.73 -28.43 -28.52
CA SER A 151 -11.19 -28.40 -28.49
C SER A 151 -11.74 -27.91 -27.14
N ALA A 152 -11.10 -28.29 -26.03
CA ALA A 152 -11.51 -27.89 -24.69
C ALA A 152 -11.17 -26.43 -24.39
N GLU A 153 -9.95 -25.98 -24.74
CA GLU A 153 -9.54 -24.58 -24.65
C GLU A 153 -10.45 -23.71 -25.54
N GLY A 154 -10.73 -24.13 -26.79
CA GLY A 154 -11.62 -23.40 -27.69
C GLY A 154 -13.07 -23.33 -27.19
N ARG A 155 -13.58 -24.36 -26.50
CA ARG A 155 -14.92 -24.29 -25.89
C ARG A 155 -14.98 -23.30 -24.74
N ILE A 156 -13.95 -23.26 -23.89
CA ILE A 156 -13.85 -22.26 -22.82
C ILE A 156 -13.79 -20.85 -23.42
N GLU A 157 -13.06 -20.67 -24.52
CA GLU A 157 -12.98 -19.40 -25.25
C GLU A 157 -14.34 -18.92 -25.74
N ILE A 158 -15.11 -19.79 -26.39
CA ILE A 158 -16.45 -19.44 -26.93
C ILE A 158 -17.37 -18.96 -25.80
N ILE A 159 -17.31 -19.62 -24.64
CA ILE A 159 -18.11 -19.24 -23.47
C ILE A 159 -17.61 -17.90 -22.90
N ALA A 160 -16.29 -17.70 -22.81
CA ALA A 160 -15.70 -16.44 -22.39
C ALA A 160 -16.07 -15.28 -23.34
N HIS A 161 -16.06 -15.51 -24.65
CA HIS A 161 -16.50 -14.53 -25.65
C HIS A 161 -17.98 -14.14 -25.44
N GLY A 162 -18.85 -15.11 -25.14
CA GLY A 162 -20.25 -14.86 -24.77
C GLY A 162 -20.40 -13.97 -23.53
N LEU A 163 -19.57 -14.17 -22.50
CA LEU A 163 -19.55 -13.33 -21.31
C LEU A 163 -19.08 -11.90 -21.61
N VAL A 164 -17.94 -11.74 -22.31
CA VAL A 164 -17.39 -10.42 -22.63
C VAL A 164 -18.32 -9.63 -23.55
N SER A 165 -18.89 -10.27 -24.57
CA SER A 165 -19.83 -9.61 -25.48
C SER A 165 -21.11 -9.15 -24.79
N SER A 166 -21.59 -9.88 -23.78
CA SER A 166 -22.74 -9.47 -22.96
C SER A 166 -22.44 -8.30 -22.00
N ALA A 167 -21.16 -8.01 -21.75
CA ALA A 167 -20.71 -7.04 -20.76
C ALA A 167 -20.19 -5.72 -21.38
N ARG A 168 -20.20 -5.57 -22.71
CA ARG A 168 -19.47 -4.50 -23.45
C ARG A 168 -19.82 -3.05 -23.09
N ASP A 169 -20.93 -2.79 -22.39
CA ASP A 169 -21.37 -1.43 -22.00
C ASP A 169 -21.50 -1.23 -20.47
N ALA A 170 -21.04 -2.18 -19.65
CA ALA A 170 -21.29 -2.15 -18.21
C ALA A 170 -20.04 -1.77 -17.39
N ASP A 171 -20.15 -0.69 -16.62
CA ASP A 171 -19.14 -0.28 -15.64
C ASP A 171 -19.05 -1.32 -14.51
N TYR A 172 -17.85 -1.80 -14.17
CA TYR A 172 -17.64 -2.80 -13.10
C TYR A 172 -18.21 -2.36 -11.74
N ALA A 173 -18.42 -1.05 -11.54
CA ALA A 173 -19.08 -0.51 -10.35
C ALA A 173 -20.61 -0.72 -10.34
N THR A 174 -21.26 -0.90 -11.50
CA THR A 174 -22.74 -0.94 -11.66
C THR A 174 -23.27 -2.26 -12.23
N VAL A 175 -22.40 -3.21 -12.60
CA VAL A 175 -22.81 -4.51 -13.13
C VAL A 175 -23.65 -5.26 -12.09
N GLU A 176 -24.95 -5.39 -12.33
CA GLU A 176 -25.72 -6.54 -11.83
C GLU A 176 -25.26 -7.76 -12.61
N PRO A 177 -24.57 -8.72 -11.98
CA PRO A 177 -23.91 -9.75 -12.74
C PRO A 177 -24.93 -10.83 -13.09
N ARG A 178 -25.64 -10.63 -14.21
CA ARG A 178 -26.52 -11.64 -14.82
C ARG A 178 -25.83 -13.00 -14.98
N ASN A 179 -24.49 -13.02 -15.02
CA ASN A 179 -23.65 -14.22 -15.15
C ASN A 179 -22.55 -14.36 -14.06
N SER A 180 -22.71 -13.75 -12.87
CA SER A 180 -21.69 -13.80 -11.78
C SER A 180 -21.23 -15.22 -11.50
N PHE A 181 -22.18 -16.15 -11.37
CA PHE A 181 -21.89 -17.53 -11.05
C PHE A 181 -21.03 -18.24 -12.11
N LEU A 182 -21.31 -18.00 -13.39
CA LEU A 182 -20.52 -18.58 -14.49
C LEU A 182 -19.10 -18.01 -14.50
N LEU A 183 -18.95 -16.71 -14.22
CA LEU A 183 -17.66 -16.03 -14.13
C LEU A 183 -16.81 -16.55 -12.97
N GLN A 184 -17.43 -16.81 -11.81
CA GLN A 184 -16.80 -17.47 -10.67
C GLN A 184 -16.34 -18.90 -11.03
N CYS A 185 -17.19 -19.68 -11.70
CA CYS A 185 -16.81 -21.02 -12.14
C CYS A 185 -15.68 -21.00 -13.17
N LEU A 186 -15.69 -20.07 -14.12
CA LEU A 186 -14.66 -19.95 -15.15
C LEU A 186 -13.30 -19.56 -14.57
N SER A 187 -13.26 -18.56 -13.70
CA SER A 187 -12.01 -18.14 -13.03
C SER A 187 -11.45 -19.25 -12.13
N LEU A 188 -12.31 -19.92 -11.36
CA LEU A 188 -11.93 -21.04 -10.53
C LEU A 188 -11.45 -22.24 -11.36
N ALA A 189 -12.15 -22.59 -12.44
CA ALA A 189 -11.74 -23.64 -13.36
C ALA A 189 -10.32 -23.41 -13.88
N LEU A 190 -10.05 -22.21 -14.39
CA LEU A 190 -8.74 -21.82 -14.92
C LEU A 190 -7.63 -21.95 -13.88
N SER A 191 -7.90 -21.59 -12.62
CA SER A 191 -6.94 -21.76 -11.51
C SER A 191 -6.53 -23.22 -11.27
N LYS A 192 -7.34 -24.20 -11.70
CA LYS A 192 -7.11 -25.64 -11.46
C LYS A 192 -6.57 -26.41 -12.67
N ILE A 193 -6.64 -25.86 -13.88
CA ILE A 193 -6.25 -26.53 -15.14
C ILE A 193 -4.72 -26.70 -15.28
N GLY A 194 -3.93 -25.75 -14.79
CA GLY A 194 -2.49 -25.66 -15.06
C GLY A 194 -2.19 -24.83 -16.32
N PRO A 195 -1.19 -25.20 -17.16
CA PRO A 195 -0.85 -24.45 -18.37
C PRO A 195 -2.05 -24.32 -19.32
N PHE A 196 -2.38 -23.08 -19.70
CA PHE A 196 -3.50 -22.75 -20.56
C PHE A 196 -3.03 -21.79 -21.66
N SER A 197 -3.37 -22.09 -22.92
CA SER A 197 -3.01 -21.24 -24.06
C SER A 197 -3.59 -19.83 -23.93
N TYR A 198 -2.91 -18.83 -24.48
CA TYR A 198 -3.43 -17.46 -24.44
C TYR A 198 -4.72 -17.32 -25.25
N GLN A 199 -5.73 -16.70 -24.63
CA GLN A 199 -6.99 -16.34 -25.26
C GLN A 199 -7.46 -14.97 -24.73
N ALA A 200 -7.65 -14.00 -25.62
CA ALA A 200 -7.98 -12.62 -25.26
C ALA A 200 -9.27 -12.52 -24.41
N HIS A 201 -10.34 -13.21 -24.81
CA HIS A 201 -11.61 -13.19 -24.09
C HIS A 201 -11.52 -13.83 -22.71
N VAL A 202 -10.71 -14.88 -22.55
CA VAL A 202 -10.45 -15.49 -21.25
C VAL A 202 -9.68 -14.54 -20.35
N PHE A 203 -8.70 -13.82 -20.90
CA PHE A 203 -7.93 -12.84 -20.15
C PHE A 203 -8.82 -11.68 -19.63
N LEU A 204 -9.73 -11.17 -20.46
CA LEU A 204 -10.72 -10.16 -20.06
C LEU A 204 -11.72 -10.70 -19.02
N CYS A 205 -12.19 -11.95 -19.17
CA CYS A 205 -13.04 -12.59 -18.17
C CYS A 205 -12.33 -12.73 -16.82
N LEU A 206 -11.05 -13.16 -16.80
CA LEU A 206 -10.27 -13.24 -15.56
C LEU A 206 -10.12 -11.86 -14.90
N THR A 207 -9.86 -10.83 -15.70
CA THR A 207 -9.80 -9.43 -15.23
C THR A 207 -11.13 -9.05 -14.58
N THR A 208 -12.24 -9.26 -15.27
CA THR A 208 -13.58 -8.93 -14.77
C THR A 208 -13.88 -9.72 -13.48
N ALA A 209 -13.61 -11.03 -13.45
CA ALA A 209 -13.82 -11.87 -12.29
C ALA A 209 -13.04 -11.37 -11.06
N LEU A 210 -11.77 -10.95 -11.25
CA LEU A 210 -10.96 -10.41 -10.17
C LEU A 210 -11.57 -9.15 -9.57
N LEU A 211 -12.12 -8.26 -10.40
CA LEU A 211 -12.58 -6.96 -9.96
C LEU A 211 -14.05 -6.93 -9.51
N THR A 212 -14.90 -7.84 -10.01
CA THR A 212 -16.35 -7.85 -9.71
C THR A 212 -16.81 -9.01 -8.84
N GLU A 213 -16.07 -10.12 -8.81
CA GLU A 213 -16.47 -11.32 -8.06
C GLU A 213 -15.52 -11.61 -6.90
N ILE A 214 -14.20 -11.49 -7.11
CA ILE A 214 -13.19 -11.85 -6.10
C ILE A 214 -12.88 -10.66 -5.19
N PHE A 215 -12.69 -9.48 -5.77
CA PHE A 215 -12.47 -8.23 -5.04
C PHE A 215 -13.55 -7.18 -5.37
N PRO A 216 -14.83 -7.43 -5.02
CA PRO A 216 -15.98 -6.59 -5.38
C PRO A 216 -16.08 -5.26 -4.59
N LEU A 217 -14.93 -4.64 -4.27
CA LEU A 217 -14.83 -3.48 -3.39
C LEU A 217 -15.65 -2.28 -3.89
N PRO A 218 -15.52 -1.81 -5.16
CA PRO A 218 -16.29 -0.65 -5.61
C PRO A 218 -17.80 -0.87 -5.50
N ARG A 219 -18.29 -2.04 -5.91
CA ARG A 219 -19.72 -2.40 -5.82
C ARG A 219 -20.23 -2.37 -4.38
N ILE A 220 -19.46 -2.94 -3.44
CA ILE A 220 -19.83 -2.95 -2.02
C ILE A 220 -19.83 -1.52 -1.46
N TYR A 221 -18.83 -0.70 -1.80
CA TYR A 221 -18.75 0.68 -1.32
C TYR A 221 -19.91 1.55 -1.81
N VAL A 222 -20.28 1.44 -3.09
CA VAL A 222 -21.45 2.13 -3.66
C VAL A 222 -22.71 1.73 -2.90
N LYS A 223 -22.92 0.42 -2.66
CA LYS A 223 -24.07 -0.09 -1.90
C LYS A 223 -24.14 0.48 -0.48
N ILE A 224 -23.01 0.61 0.22
CA ILE A 224 -22.93 1.22 1.56
C ILE A 224 -23.31 2.70 1.50
N GLN A 225 -22.86 3.41 0.48
CA GLN A 225 -23.10 4.85 0.33
C GLN A 225 -24.56 5.18 -0.02
N GLU A 226 -25.19 4.38 -0.88
CA GLU A 226 -26.57 4.59 -1.33
C GLU A 226 -27.62 4.31 -0.24
N SER A 227 -27.25 3.66 0.87
CA SER A 227 -28.21 3.18 1.86
C SER A 227 -27.78 3.41 3.32
N PRO A 228 -27.82 4.66 3.82
CA PRO A 228 -27.41 4.99 5.20
C PRO A 228 -28.31 4.43 6.32
N SER A 229 -29.34 3.64 6.00
CA SER A 229 -30.22 3.03 7.02
C SER A 229 -29.55 1.82 7.68
N GLY A 230 -29.47 1.80 9.02
CA GLY A 230 -28.75 0.78 9.80
C GLY A 230 -29.13 -0.68 9.53
N ASN A 231 -30.34 -0.97 9.04
CA ASN A 231 -30.74 -2.34 8.67
C ASN A 231 -29.97 -2.88 7.45
N LEU A 232 -29.54 -2.01 6.52
CA LEU A 232 -28.83 -2.43 5.31
C LEU A 232 -27.33 -2.65 5.57
N VAL A 233 -26.76 -1.93 6.53
CA VAL A 233 -25.37 -2.13 6.99
C VAL A 233 -25.16 -3.54 7.55
N GLY A 234 -26.09 -4.03 8.39
CA GLY A 234 -26.03 -5.41 8.90
C GLY A 234 -26.18 -6.47 7.79
N LEU A 235 -26.95 -6.19 6.74
CA LEU A 235 -27.09 -7.09 5.59
C LEU A 235 -25.79 -7.12 4.75
N VAL A 236 -25.17 -5.96 4.53
CA VAL A 236 -23.87 -5.87 3.85
C VAL A 236 -22.77 -6.55 4.66
N LEU A 237 -22.77 -6.41 5.99
CA LEU A 237 -21.82 -7.13 6.86
C LEU A 237 -21.90 -8.65 6.66
N ASN A 238 -23.12 -9.21 6.62
CA ASN A 238 -23.32 -10.63 6.36
C ASN A 238 -22.86 -11.04 4.96
N GLU A 239 -23.14 -10.22 3.94
CA GLU A 239 -22.67 -10.46 2.56
C GLU A 239 -21.13 -10.49 2.49
N VAL A 240 -20.46 -9.51 3.10
CA VAL A 240 -18.99 -9.42 3.15
C VAL A 240 -18.40 -10.60 3.92
N GLN A 241 -19.00 -10.99 5.04
CA GLN A 241 -18.54 -12.15 5.82
C GLN A 241 -18.69 -13.45 5.02
N GLN A 242 -19.84 -13.67 4.37
CA GLN A 242 -20.05 -14.82 3.49
C GLN A 242 -19.04 -14.85 2.34
N HIS A 243 -18.70 -13.68 1.78
CA HIS A 243 -17.69 -13.58 0.74
C HIS A 243 -16.30 -13.97 1.22
N LEU A 244 -15.87 -13.51 2.40
CA LEU A 244 -14.59 -13.92 3.01
C LEU A 244 -14.51 -15.43 3.24
N ASP A 245 -15.63 -16.06 3.59
CA ASP A 245 -15.71 -17.51 3.82
C ASP A 245 -15.85 -18.33 2.52
N SER A 246 -16.11 -17.65 1.39
CA SER A 246 -16.36 -18.28 0.10
C SER A 246 -15.12 -18.97 -0.48
N ILE A 247 -15.37 -19.99 -1.32
CA ILE A 247 -14.31 -20.71 -2.03
C ILE A 247 -13.57 -19.78 -3.00
N ILE A 248 -14.29 -18.86 -3.66
CA ILE A 248 -13.70 -18.00 -4.68
C ILE A 248 -12.68 -17.02 -4.08
N PHE A 249 -12.97 -16.48 -2.90
CA PHE A 249 -12.03 -15.61 -2.19
C PHE A 249 -10.81 -16.38 -1.68
N LYS A 250 -11.01 -17.59 -1.15
CA LYS A 250 -9.90 -18.47 -0.69
C LYS A 250 -8.94 -18.86 -1.81
N GLU A 251 -9.40 -18.85 -3.06
CA GLU A 251 -8.61 -19.19 -4.25
C GLU A 251 -8.08 -17.95 -5.00
N ALA A 252 -8.27 -16.74 -4.46
CA ALA A 252 -7.91 -15.48 -5.11
C ALA A 252 -6.43 -15.42 -5.56
N GLY A 253 -5.51 -15.98 -4.76
CA GLY A 253 -4.09 -16.03 -5.10
C GLY A 253 -3.79 -16.93 -6.30
N ALA A 254 -4.44 -18.10 -6.39
CA ALA A 254 -4.28 -19.01 -7.52
C ALA A 254 -4.85 -18.41 -8.81
N ILE A 255 -6.02 -17.76 -8.72
CA ILE A 255 -6.66 -17.07 -9.84
C ILE A 255 -5.79 -15.90 -10.32
N THR A 256 -5.24 -15.11 -9.39
CA THR A 256 -4.28 -14.04 -9.68
C THR A 256 -3.05 -14.58 -10.42
N GLY A 257 -2.52 -15.72 -10.00
CA GLY A 257 -1.39 -16.36 -10.67
C GLY A 257 -1.68 -16.71 -12.13
N VAL A 258 -2.85 -17.28 -12.42
CA VAL A 258 -3.26 -17.58 -13.81
C VAL A 258 -3.50 -16.30 -14.62
N PHE A 259 -4.10 -15.28 -14.01
CA PHE A 259 -4.27 -13.97 -14.62
C PHE A 259 -2.91 -13.35 -15.03
N CYS A 260 -1.91 -13.37 -14.14
CA CYS A 260 -0.56 -12.89 -14.47
C CYS A 260 0.08 -13.72 -15.59
N ASN A 261 -0.11 -15.05 -15.61
CA ASN A 261 0.39 -15.90 -16.70
C ASN A 261 -0.25 -15.56 -18.05
N GLN A 262 -1.55 -15.24 -18.08
CA GLN A 262 -2.22 -14.79 -19.30
C GLN A 262 -1.68 -13.42 -19.76
N TYR A 263 -1.40 -12.50 -18.83
CA TYR A 263 -0.75 -11.22 -19.16
C TYR A 263 0.62 -11.40 -19.83
N VAL A 264 1.44 -12.33 -19.33
CA VAL A 264 2.75 -12.68 -19.92
C VAL A 264 2.62 -13.12 -21.38
N LEU A 265 1.58 -13.86 -21.72
CA LEU A 265 1.36 -14.39 -23.06
C LEU A 265 0.57 -13.47 -23.99
N ALA A 266 -0.05 -12.42 -23.45
CA ALA A 266 -0.93 -11.53 -24.19
C ALA A 266 -0.22 -10.63 -25.22
N ASP A 267 -0.98 -10.17 -26.21
CA ASP A 267 -0.55 -9.11 -27.13
C ASP A 267 -0.59 -7.71 -26.46
N GLU A 268 0.04 -6.72 -27.08
CA GLU A 268 0.14 -5.37 -26.52
C GLU A 268 -1.21 -4.64 -26.38
N GLU A 269 -2.15 -4.90 -27.29
CA GLU A 269 -3.48 -4.29 -27.25
C GLU A 269 -4.25 -4.74 -26.02
N ASN A 270 -4.37 -6.05 -25.81
CA ASN A 270 -5.05 -6.61 -24.65
C ASN A 270 -4.32 -6.32 -23.33
N ARG A 271 -2.98 -6.27 -23.34
CA ARG A 271 -2.21 -5.82 -22.17
C ARG A 271 -2.56 -4.38 -21.78
N SER A 272 -2.59 -3.46 -22.75
CA SER A 272 -2.91 -2.06 -22.47
C SER A 272 -4.33 -1.89 -21.90
N ILE A 273 -5.31 -2.61 -22.46
CA ILE A 273 -6.70 -2.59 -21.96
C ILE A 273 -6.76 -3.06 -20.50
N VAL A 274 -6.15 -4.20 -20.20
CA VAL A 274 -6.18 -4.76 -18.83
C VAL A 274 -5.39 -3.89 -17.85
N GLU A 275 -4.24 -3.37 -18.24
CA GLU A 275 -3.48 -2.40 -17.45
C GLU A 275 -4.35 -1.20 -17.06
N ASP A 276 -5.01 -0.57 -18.02
CA ASP A 276 -5.91 0.57 -17.76
C ASP A 276 -7.04 0.21 -16.78
N ILE A 277 -7.66 -0.96 -16.95
CA ILE A 277 -8.71 -1.45 -16.05
C ILE A 277 -8.19 -1.63 -14.62
N ILE A 278 -7.03 -2.26 -14.42
CA ILE A 278 -6.45 -2.49 -13.08
C ILE A 278 -6.02 -1.17 -12.42
N TRP A 279 -5.42 -0.25 -13.16
CA TRP A 279 -5.00 1.04 -12.61
C TRP A 279 -6.19 1.92 -12.23
N ASN A 280 -7.25 1.90 -13.03
CA ASN A 280 -8.52 2.58 -12.71
C ASN A 280 -9.17 1.98 -11.47
N TYR A 281 -9.21 0.65 -11.36
CA TYR A 281 -9.71 -0.04 -10.17
C TYR A 281 -8.98 0.41 -8.89
N CYS A 282 -7.65 0.54 -8.90
CA CYS A 282 -6.89 1.02 -7.74
C CYS A 282 -7.32 2.42 -7.30
N ARG A 283 -7.53 3.33 -8.27
CA ARG A 283 -8.00 4.69 -8.01
C ARG A 283 -9.41 4.70 -7.41
N ASP A 284 -10.30 3.88 -7.94
CA ASP A 284 -11.68 3.79 -7.45
C ASP A 284 -11.74 3.19 -6.04
N VAL A 285 -10.96 2.14 -5.78
CA VAL A 285 -10.83 1.57 -4.43
C VAL A 285 -10.36 2.64 -3.45
N TYR A 286 -9.34 3.43 -3.78
CA TYR A 286 -8.90 4.54 -2.92
C TYR A 286 -10.00 5.56 -2.67
N MET A 287 -10.65 6.05 -3.74
CA MET A 287 -11.68 7.10 -3.64
C MET A 287 -12.86 6.65 -2.80
N TRP A 288 -13.39 5.46 -3.08
CA TRP A 288 -14.55 4.91 -2.40
C TRP A 288 -14.22 4.45 -0.97
N HIS A 289 -13.08 3.79 -0.76
CA HIS A 289 -12.70 3.34 0.57
C HIS A 289 -12.45 4.52 1.52
N ARG A 290 -11.80 5.60 1.05
CA ARG A 290 -11.63 6.82 1.87
C ARG A 290 -12.97 7.35 2.39
N GLN A 291 -13.98 7.43 1.51
CA GLN A 291 -15.31 7.89 1.89
C GLN A 291 -15.99 6.93 2.88
N VAL A 292 -15.97 5.63 2.60
CA VAL A 292 -16.60 4.60 3.45
C VAL A 292 -15.90 4.48 4.80
N ALA A 293 -14.56 4.55 4.85
CA ALA A 293 -13.79 4.51 6.09
C ALA A 293 -14.15 5.67 7.01
N LEU A 294 -14.26 6.89 6.48
CA LEU A 294 -14.71 8.06 7.25
C LEU A 294 -16.16 7.90 7.74
N MET A 295 -17.03 7.25 6.96
CA MET A 295 -18.43 7.02 7.34
C MET A 295 -18.60 5.94 8.42
N LEU A 296 -17.84 4.86 8.35
CA LEU A 296 -17.96 3.69 9.23
C LEU A 296 -17.12 3.79 10.50
N ARG A 297 -16.11 4.68 10.53
CA ARG A 297 -15.25 4.88 11.70
C ARG A 297 -16.08 5.17 12.96
N ASP A 298 -15.69 4.54 14.06
CA ASP A 298 -16.33 4.57 15.39
C ASP A 298 -17.77 4.02 15.46
N ARG A 299 -18.35 3.59 14.33
CA ARG A 299 -19.74 3.08 14.24
C ARG A 299 -19.80 1.59 13.94
N GLU A 300 -19.06 1.15 12.93
CA GLU A 300 -19.19 -0.18 12.32
C GLU A 300 -17.80 -0.76 12.01
N GLU A 301 -16.95 -0.84 13.04
CA GLU A 301 -15.55 -1.29 12.92
C GLU A 301 -15.43 -2.72 12.37
N ALA A 302 -16.39 -3.59 12.68
CA ALA A 302 -16.39 -4.97 12.18
C ALA A 302 -16.56 -5.03 10.65
N LEU A 303 -17.45 -4.22 10.10
CA LEU A 303 -17.65 -4.11 8.65
C LEU A 303 -16.40 -3.52 7.99
N LEU A 304 -15.87 -2.43 8.53
CA LEU A 304 -14.66 -1.80 8.01
C LEU A 304 -13.48 -2.77 8.00
N GLY A 305 -13.23 -3.48 9.11
CA GLY A 305 -12.16 -4.47 9.21
C GLY A 305 -12.33 -5.65 8.23
N ASN A 306 -13.56 -6.07 7.95
CA ASN A 306 -13.83 -7.10 6.95
C ASN A 306 -13.63 -6.62 5.51
N LEU A 307 -13.98 -5.36 5.21
CA LEU A 307 -13.69 -4.73 3.92
C LEU A 307 -12.18 -4.59 3.71
N GLU A 308 -11.44 -4.20 4.75
CA GLU A 308 -9.99 -4.09 4.71
C GLU A 308 -9.29 -5.43 4.42
N LYS A 309 -9.83 -6.57 4.88
CA LYS A 309 -9.29 -7.90 4.53
C LYS A 309 -9.40 -8.20 3.03
N ILE A 310 -10.53 -7.82 2.41
CA ILE A 310 -10.71 -7.96 0.96
C ILE A 310 -9.75 -7.02 0.23
N ALA A 311 -9.61 -5.78 0.69
CA ALA A 311 -8.73 -4.78 0.10
C ALA A 311 -7.23 -5.11 0.25
N GLU A 312 -6.83 -5.73 1.37
CA GLU A 312 -5.48 -6.26 1.55
C GLU A 312 -5.19 -7.38 0.54
N SER A 313 -6.17 -8.26 0.30
CA SER A 313 -6.04 -9.32 -0.71
C SER A 313 -5.97 -8.74 -2.14
N ALA A 314 -6.74 -7.70 -2.43
CA ALA A 314 -6.66 -6.94 -3.68
C ALA A 314 -5.29 -6.24 -3.83
N PHE A 315 -4.72 -5.71 -2.75
CA PHE A 315 -3.37 -5.14 -2.75
C PHE A 315 -2.33 -6.18 -3.18
N PHE A 316 -2.40 -7.43 -2.69
CA PHE A 316 -1.49 -8.48 -3.17
C PHE A 316 -1.64 -8.71 -4.68
N MET A 317 -2.88 -8.79 -5.19
CA MET A 317 -3.12 -8.94 -6.62
C MET A 317 -2.47 -7.81 -7.44
N VAL A 318 -2.64 -6.55 -7.00
CA VAL A 318 -2.04 -5.38 -7.66
C VAL A 318 -0.52 -5.43 -7.63
N VAL A 319 0.10 -5.86 -6.52
CA VAL A 319 1.56 -5.99 -6.41
C VAL A 319 2.10 -7.05 -7.36
N PHE A 320 1.50 -8.24 -7.40
CA PHE A 320 1.94 -9.31 -8.31
C PHE A 320 1.71 -8.94 -9.78
N PHE A 321 0.59 -8.29 -10.10
CA PHE A 321 0.34 -7.78 -11.44
C PHE A 321 1.36 -6.72 -11.86
N ALA A 322 1.62 -5.71 -11.01
CA ALA A 322 2.62 -4.68 -11.28
C ALA A 322 4.04 -5.26 -11.44
N LEU A 323 4.38 -6.31 -10.69
CA LEU A 323 5.64 -7.03 -10.88
C LEU A 323 5.70 -7.72 -12.25
N ALA A 324 4.62 -8.39 -12.67
CA ALA A 324 4.55 -9.02 -13.99
C ALA A 324 4.68 -7.97 -15.11
N VAL A 325 3.94 -6.88 -15.02
CA VAL A 325 4.03 -5.72 -15.91
C VAL A 325 5.46 -5.18 -15.98
N THR A 326 6.12 -5.03 -14.83
CA THR A 326 7.50 -4.54 -14.74
C THR A 326 8.49 -5.49 -15.41
N LYS A 327 8.42 -6.80 -15.12
CA LYS A 327 9.32 -7.78 -15.73
C LYS A 327 9.18 -7.86 -17.25
N HIS A 328 7.98 -7.64 -17.78
CA HIS A 328 7.73 -7.74 -19.22
C HIS A 328 7.95 -6.44 -20.00
N LYS A 329 7.48 -5.30 -19.49
CA LYS A 329 7.48 -4.02 -20.24
C LYS A 329 8.58 -3.05 -19.86
N LEU A 330 9.17 -3.19 -18.67
CA LEU A 330 10.29 -2.32 -18.24
C LEU A 330 11.68 -2.91 -18.59
N GLY A 331 11.70 -3.96 -19.41
CA GLY A 331 12.91 -4.50 -20.03
C GLY A 331 13.45 -3.64 -21.19
N LEU A 332 14.67 -3.94 -21.63
CA LEU A 332 15.44 -3.13 -22.60
C LEU A 332 14.80 -2.95 -23.99
N GLY A 333 13.71 -3.66 -24.31
CA GLY A 333 13.10 -3.66 -25.64
C GLY A 333 11.94 -2.68 -25.86
N ALA A 334 11.35 -2.11 -24.81
CA ALA A 334 10.16 -1.24 -24.95
C ALA A 334 10.54 0.24 -25.20
N PRO A 335 9.71 1.02 -25.94
CA PRO A 335 9.92 2.46 -26.09
C PRO A 335 9.99 3.19 -24.75
N GLN A 336 10.96 4.08 -24.59
CA GLN A 336 11.24 4.76 -23.33
C GLN A 336 10.02 5.54 -22.79
N GLU A 337 9.25 6.18 -23.68
CA GLU A 337 8.04 6.92 -23.31
C GLU A 337 6.95 6.03 -22.68
N ILE A 338 6.77 4.81 -23.23
CA ILE A 338 5.80 3.84 -22.71
C ILE A 338 6.25 3.37 -21.32
N GLN A 339 7.55 3.09 -21.15
CA GLN A 339 8.12 2.70 -19.86
C GLN A 339 7.90 3.78 -18.79
N MET A 340 8.11 5.05 -19.14
CA MET A 340 7.89 6.19 -18.24
C MET A 340 6.43 6.31 -17.83
N ARG A 341 5.50 6.32 -18.80
CA ARG A 341 4.06 6.42 -18.54
C ARG A 341 3.57 5.28 -17.64
N LEU A 342 4.04 4.06 -17.91
CA LEU A 342 3.71 2.87 -17.12
C LEU A 342 4.28 2.95 -15.70
N SER A 343 5.51 3.43 -15.55
CA SER A 343 6.16 3.62 -14.23
C SER A 343 5.35 4.59 -13.36
N VAL A 344 4.91 5.72 -13.93
CA VAL A 344 4.06 6.69 -13.23
C VAL A 344 2.73 6.04 -12.84
N ARG A 345 2.07 5.33 -13.75
CA ARG A 345 0.79 4.63 -13.46
C ARG A 345 0.93 3.61 -12.32
N ILE A 346 2.01 2.83 -12.28
CA ILE A 346 2.28 1.88 -11.20
C ILE A 346 2.49 2.61 -9.88
N LEU A 347 3.28 3.69 -9.85
CA LEU A 347 3.48 4.48 -8.62
C LEU A 347 2.17 5.09 -8.11
N VAL A 348 1.33 5.61 -9.01
CA VAL A 348 0.01 6.13 -8.65
C VAL A 348 -0.88 5.02 -8.09
N ALA A 349 -0.94 3.86 -8.74
CA ALA A 349 -1.71 2.71 -8.27
C ALA A 349 -1.24 2.22 -6.89
N PHE A 350 0.07 2.15 -6.66
CA PHE A 350 0.62 1.81 -5.34
C PHE A 350 0.29 2.87 -4.28
N SER A 351 0.30 4.16 -4.65
CA SER A 351 -0.12 5.23 -3.74
C SER A 351 -1.58 5.07 -3.29
N CYS A 352 -2.46 4.64 -4.21
CA CYS A 352 -3.88 4.41 -3.94
C CYS A 352 -4.11 3.23 -2.98
N MET A 353 -3.24 2.22 -3.02
CA MET A 353 -3.38 1.00 -2.22
C MET A 353 -2.49 0.99 -0.96
N GLU A 354 -1.67 2.03 -0.71
CA GLU A 354 -0.68 2.04 0.38
C GLU A 354 -1.31 1.85 1.77
N TYR A 355 -2.55 2.31 1.98
CA TYR A 355 -3.27 2.12 3.24
C TYR A 355 -3.43 0.64 3.63
N PHE A 356 -3.62 -0.24 2.65
CA PHE A 356 -3.82 -1.68 2.87
C PHE A 356 -2.51 -2.46 3.05
N ARG A 357 -1.36 -1.77 2.97
CA ARG A 357 -0.04 -2.41 3.11
C ARG A 357 0.24 -2.75 4.58
N ARG A 358 -0.18 -3.95 5.01
CA ARG A 358 0.12 -4.48 6.35
C ARG A 358 1.42 -5.30 6.40
N MET A 359 1.82 -5.91 5.28
CA MET A 359 3.02 -6.76 5.18
C MET A 359 4.13 -6.15 4.29
N ARG A 360 5.38 -6.49 4.60
CA ARG A 360 6.54 -6.14 3.75
C ARG A 360 6.76 -7.23 2.71
N LEU A 361 6.44 -6.92 1.46
CA LEU A 361 6.66 -7.81 0.33
C LEU A 361 7.95 -7.40 -0.42
N PRO A 362 8.87 -8.33 -0.72
CA PRO A 362 10.02 -8.04 -1.57
C PRO A 362 9.57 -7.62 -2.98
N GLU A 363 8.52 -8.24 -3.53
CA GLU A 363 7.95 -7.95 -4.85
C GLU A 363 7.51 -6.48 -5.00
N TYR A 364 6.93 -5.93 -3.94
CA TYR A 364 6.54 -4.52 -3.89
C TYR A 364 7.78 -3.61 -3.93
N MET A 365 8.81 -3.94 -3.15
CA MET A 365 10.04 -3.14 -3.09
C MET A 365 10.88 -3.24 -4.38
N ASP A 366 10.91 -4.40 -5.01
CA ASP A 366 11.55 -4.62 -6.30
C ASP A 366 10.86 -3.80 -7.41
N THR A 367 9.53 -3.85 -7.45
CA THR A 367 8.73 -3.06 -8.39
C THR A 367 8.97 -1.55 -8.20
N ILE A 368 8.92 -1.04 -6.96
CA ILE A 368 9.20 0.38 -6.69
C ILE A 368 10.60 0.77 -7.17
N ARG A 369 11.63 -0.01 -6.82
CA ARG A 369 13.00 0.31 -7.25
C ARG A 369 13.12 0.37 -8.77
N ALA A 370 12.49 -0.57 -9.48
CA ALA A 370 12.52 -0.60 -10.94
C ALA A 370 11.82 0.63 -11.56
N VAL A 371 10.60 0.98 -11.11
CA VAL A 371 9.84 2.10 -11.69
C VAL A 371 10.41 3.46 -11.30
N VAL A 372 10.90 3.62 -10.07
CA VAL A 372 11.50 4.87 -9.58
C VAL A 372 12.78 5.19 -10.37
N THR A 373 13.59 4.18 -10.68
CA THR A 373 14.81 4.36 -11.48
C THR A 373 14.49 4.96 -12.85
N ARG A 374 13.35 4.62 -13.45
CA ARG A 374 12.92 5.21 -14.73
C ARG A 374 12.34 6.61 -14.60
N VAL A 375 11.61 6.86 -13.52
CA VAL A 375 11.02 8.17 -13.26
C VAL A 375 12.10 9.20 -12.96
N GLN A 376 13.09 8.88 -12.13
CA GLN A 376 14.18 9.80 -11.77
C GLN A 376 15.12 10.16 -12.94
N GLU A 377 15.04 9.47 -14.07
CA GLU A 377 15.83 9.76 -15.27
C GLU A 377 15.10 10.72 -16.22
N ASN A 378 13.84 11.08 -15.95
CA ASN A 378 13.00 11.85 -16.85
C ASN A 378 12.14 12.91 -16.15
N GLU A 379 12.28 14.15 -16.58
CA GLU A 379 11.55 15.30 -16.03
C GLU A 379 10.03 15.19 -16.23
N SER A 380 9.53 14.85 -17.42
CA SER A 380 8.09 14.81 -17.67
C SER A 380 7.39 13.71 -16.88
N ALA A 381 8.05 12.56 -16.69
CA ALA A 381 7.58 11.48 -15.83
C ALA A 381 7.54 11.90 -14.35
N CYS A 382 8.59 12.59 -13.87
CA CYS A 382 8.62 13.15 -12.52
C CYS A 382 7.50 14.16 -12.29
N VAL A 383 7.31 15.10 -13.22
CA VAL A 383 6.24 16.09 -13.17
C VAL A 383 4.88 15.41 -13.15
N SER A 384 4.63 14.47 -14.07
CA SER A 384 3.37 13.72 -14.12
C SER A 384 3.09 12.94 -12.82
N PHE A 385 4.12 12.35 -12.20
CA PHE A 385 3.97 11.70 -10.90
C PHE A 385 3.65 12.70 -9.80
N VAL A 386 4.35 13.84 -9.70
CA VAL A 386 4.10 14.85 -8.67
C VAL A 386 2.71 15.50 -8.84
N GLU A 387 2.30 15.79 -10.07
CA GLU A 387 0.99 16.37 -10.38
C GLU A 387 -0.19 15.41 -10.12
N SER A 388 0.08 14.11 -9.96
CA SER A 388 -0.93 13.14 -9.55
C SER A 388 -1.27 13.16 -8.05
N LEU A 389 -0.54 13.97 -7.26
CA LEU A 389 -0.88 14.22 -5.86
C LEU A 389 -2.28 14.81 -5.73
N PRO A 390 -3.06 14.45 -4.69
CA PRO A 390 -4.28 15.16 -4.36
C PRO A 390 -4.01 16.65 -4.17
N SER A 391 -4.93 17.51 -4.62
CA SER A 391 -4.78 18.95 -4.47
C SER A 391 -4.84 19.36 -2.99
N TYR A 392 -4.33 20.55 -2.65
CA TYR A 392 -4.43 21.05 -1.28
C TYR A 392 -5.89 21.12 -0.79
N ASP A 393 -6.81 21.49 -1.70
CA ASP A 393 -8.24 21.51 -1.41
C ASP A 393 -8.79 20.11 -1.10
N ASP A 394 -8.42 19.09 -1.88
CA ASP A 394 -8.81 17.68 -1.63
C ASP A 394 -8.23 17.11 -0.31
N LEU A 395 -7.13 17.68 0.17
CA LEU A 395 -6.46 17.31 1.42
C LEU A 395 -7.17 17.90 2.64
N THR A 396 -7.49 19.20 2.58
CA THR A 396 -8.06 19.92 3.72
C THR A 396 -9.58 19.91 3.74
N ASN A 397 -10.22 19.76 2.59
CA ASN A 397 -11.67 19.76 2.45
C ASN A 397 -12.19 18.38 2.02
N GLN A 398 -13.44 18.13 2.39
CA GLN A 398 -14.10 16.87 2.12
C GLN A 398 -14.79 16.91 0.76
N ALA A 399 -14.43 16.02 -0.16
CA ALA A 399 -15.26 15.66 -1.31
C ALA A 399 -16.30 14.61 -0.89
N VAL A 400 -17.15 14.93 0.09
CA VAL A 400 -18.23 14.03 0.54
C VAL A 400 -19.57 14.46 -0.02
N PRO A 401 -20.42 13.50 -0.44
CA PRO A 401 -21.78 13.78 -0.84
C PRO A 401 -22.54 14.55 0.24
N THR A 402 -23.38 15.49 -0.20
CA THR A 402 -24.20 16.38 0.63
C THR A 402 -25.11 15.68 1.65
N SER A 403 -25.28 14.35 1.57
CA SER A 403 -26.08 13.54 2.50
C SER A 403 -25.49 13.40 3.91
N PHE A 404 -24.22 13.76 4.15
CA PHE A 404 -23.53 13.55 5.44
C PHE A 404 -22.96 14.82 6.10
N GLN A 405 -23.54 16.00 5.82
CA GLN A 405 -23.14 17.35 6.30
C GLN A 405 -22.99 17.55 7.83
N LYS A 406 -23.05 16.51 8.67
CA LYS A 406 -22.94 16.59 10.14
C LYS A 406 -21.58 16.21 10.72
N MET A 407 -20.62 15.69 9.94
CA MET A 407 -19.28 15.40 10.46
C MET A 407 -18.31 16.52 10.10
N GLU A 408 -17.68 17.09 11.13
CA GLU A 408 -16.55 18.01 10.95
C GLU A 408 -15.35 17.20 10.45
N TYR A 409 -15.02 17.37 9.18
CA TYR A 409 -13.88 16.67 8.58
C TYR A 409 -12.57 17.22 9.13
N LEU A 410 -11.78 16.34 9.73
CA LEU A 410 -10.44 16.66 10.22
C LEU A 410 -9.39 15.85 9.45
N TRP A 411 -8.66 16.53 8.57
CA TRP A 411 -7.64 15.92 7.69
C TRP A 411 -6.57 15.11 8.42
N THR A 412 -6.22 15.49 9.67
CA THR A 412 -5.22 14.76 10.46
C THR A 412 -5.68 13.37 10.92
N THR A 413 -6.96 13.07 10.79
CA THR A 413 -7.53 11.77 11.15
C THR A 413 -7.76 10.90 9.91
N ASP A 414 -7.67 11.43 8.69
CA ASP A 414 -7.86 10.65 7.47
C ASP A 414 -6.65 9.74 7.21
N GLU A 415 -6.70 8.52 7.74
CA GLU A 415 -5.59 7.57 7.64
C GLU A 415 -5.37 7.05 6.22
N VAL A 416 -6.45 6.95 5.43
CA VAL A 416 -6.39 6.46 4.04
C VAL A 416 -5.64 7.47 3.18
N GLN A 417 -6.02 8.75 3.27
CA GLN A 417 -5.32 9.82 2.58
C GLN A 417 -3.90 10.01 3.11
N THR A 418 -3.71 9.95 4.42
CA THR A 418 -2.39 10.07 5.05
C THR A 418 -1.43 8.98 4.58
N ALA A 419 -1.89 7.74 4.41
CA ALA A 419 -1.09 6.64 3.86
C ALA A 419 -0.69 6.90 2.41
N ARG A 420 -1.62 7.40 1.58
CA ARG A 420 -1.32 7.79 0.20
C ARG A 420 -0.27 8.89 0.15
N ILE A 421 -0.39 9.94 0.95
CA ILE A 421 0.61 11.03 0.98
C ILE A 421 1.96 10.55 1.51
N LEU A 422 1.97 9.68 2.52
CA LEU A 422 3.20 9.06 3.03
C LEU A 422 3.96 8.29 1.93
N PHE A 423 3.25 7.63 1.02
CA PHE A 423 3.87 6.99 -0.15
C PHE A 423 4.61 8.02 -1.02
N TYR A 424 3.94 9.10 -1.43
CA TYR A 424 4.57 10.16 -2.24
C TYR A 424 5.77 10.78 -1.53
N LEU A 425 5.64 11.14 -0.25
CA LEU A 425 6.73 11.75 0.52
C LEU A 425 7.96 10.83 0.67
N ARG A 426 7.80 9.52 0.50
CA ARG A 426 8.92 8.55 0.49
C ARG A 426 9.56 8.37 -0.89
N VAL A 427 8.79 8.52 -1.96
CA VAL A 427 9.28 8.37 -3.34
C VAL A 427 9.92 9.67 -3.84
N ILE A 428 9.29 10.81 -3.62
CA ILE A 428 9.74 12.11 -4.13
C ILE A 428 11.22 12.44 -3.84
N PRO A 429 11.80 12.15 -2.66
CA PRO A 429 13.21 12.42 -2.40
C PRO A 429 14.17 11.78 -3.40
N THR A 430 13.81 10.64 -4.01
CA THR A 430 14.69 9.94 -4.97
C THR A 430 14.69 10.58 -6.35
N CYS A 431 13.66 11.35 -6.70
CA CYS A 431 13.52 11.97 -8.01
C CYS A 431 13.43 13.51 -7.96
N VAL A 432 13.71 14.10 -6.78
CA VAL A 432 13.58 15.55 -6.55
C VAL A 432 14.46 16.38 -7.48
N GLU A 433 15.60 15.85 -7.93
CA GLU A 433 16.51 16.54 -8.82
C GLU A 433 15.85 16.92 -10.14
N CYS A 434 14.99 16.05 -10.68
CA CYS A 434 14.24 16.21 -11.93
C CYS A 434 12.91 16.97 -11.77
N ILE A 435 12.57 17.46 -10.58
CA ILE A 435 11.34 18.25 -10.37
C ILE A 435 11.64 19.74 -10.61
N PRO A 436 11.00 20.40 -11.59
CA PRO A 436 11.16 21.83 -11.81
C PRO A 436 10.77 22.66 -10.58
N ALA A 437 11.45 23.78 -10.36
CA ALA A 437 11.20 24.66 -9.21
C ALA A 437 9.74 25.15 -9.17
N SER A 438 9.16 25.45 -10.34
CA SER A 438 7.75 25.86 -10.49
C SER A 438 6.76 24.80 -9.99
N VAL A 439 6.97 23.54 -10.38
CA VAL A 439 6.14 22.39 -9.95
C VAL A 439 6.30 22.12 -8.46
N PHE A 440 7.55 22.16 -7.97
CA PHE A 440 7.82 22.01 -6.53
C PHE A 440 7.08 23.08 -5.72
N ARG A 441 7.16 24.34 -6.14
CA ARG A 441 6.51 25.48 -5.48
C ARG A 441 4.99 25.35 -5.47
N LYS A 442 4.40 24.97 -6.60
CA LYS A 442 2.93 24.97 -6.79
C LYS A 442 2.25 23.76 -6.15
N VAL A 443 2.85 22.57 -6.29
CA VAL A 443 2.18 21.31 -5.94
C VAL A 443 2.74 20.72 -4.65
N LEU A 444 4.06 20.59 -4.56
CA LEU A 444 4.69 19.80 -3.49
C LEU A 444 4.88 20.59 -2.19
N ALA A 445 5.33 21.83 -2.26
CA ALA A 445 5.60 22.64 -1.07
C ALA A 445 4.37 22.82 -0.17
N PRO A 446 3.16 23.14 -0.67
CA PRO A 446 1.97 23.24 0.17
C PRO A 446 1.65 21.93 0.91
N THR A 447 1.66 20.80 0.21
CA THR A 447 1.38 19.47 0.78
C THR A 447 2.45 19.07 1.79
N MET A 448 3.72 19.27 1.47
CA MET A 448 4.85 18.97 2.36
C MET A 448 4.72 19.75 3.69
N PHE A 449 4.44 21.05 3.65
CA PHE A 449 4.30 21.87 4.86
C PHE A 449 3.04 21.58 5.67
N LEU A 450 1.94 21.20 5.00
CA LEU A 450 0.74 20.72 5.69
C LEU A 450 1.09 19.49 6.55
N TYR A 451 1.66 18.46 5.91
CA TYR A 451 1.97 17.19 6.55
C TYR A 451 3.19 17.21 7.48
N MET A 452 4.02 18.25 7.41
CA MET A 452 5.08 18.51 8.40
C MET A 452 4.51 18.76 9.80
N GLY A 453 3.29 19.32 9.88
CA GLY A 453 2.56 19.51 11.14
C GLY A 453 1.61 18.36 11.48
N HIS A 454 1.68 17.22 10.80
CA HIS A 454 0.78 16.09 11.04
C HIS A 454 1.16 15.35 12.33
N PRO A 455 0.20 14.90 13.17
CA PRO A 455 0.50 14.25 14.46
C PRO A 455 1.27 12.93 14.31
N THR A 456 1.06 12.20 13.22
CA THR A 456 1.82 10.98 12.90
C THR A 456 3.28 11.30 12.55
N GLY A 457 4.19 11.06 13.50
CA GLY A 457 5.62 11.37 13.34
C GLY A 457 6.31 10.73 12.12
N LYS A 458 5.86 9.58 11.62
CA LYS A 458 6.38 8.96 10.38
C LYS A 458 6.16 9.86 9.16
N VAL A 459 5.02 10.55 9.11
CA VAL A 459 4.62 11.40 8.00
C VAL A 459 5.32 12.75 8.08
N ALA A 460 5.33 13.36 9.28
CA ALA A 460 6.12 14.57 9.53
C ALA A 460 7.60 14.35 9.18
N LYS A 461 8.20 13.22 9.60
CA LYS A 461 9.58 12.84 9.24
C LYS A 461 9.77 12.75 7.72
N ALA A 462 8.85 12.11 6.99
CA ALA A 462 8.93 12.02 5.54
C ALA A 462 8.83 13.40 4.86
N SER A 463 7.99 14.31 5.37
CA SER A 463 7.93 15.71 4.90
C SER A 463 9.26 16.44 5.12
N HIS A 464 9.91 16.27 6.27
CA HIS A 464 11.26 16.83 6.47
C HIS A 464 12.28 16.24 5.50
N SER A 465 12.22 14.93 5.22
CA SER A 465 13.10 14.29 4.23
C SER A 465 12.93 14.88 2.82
N VAL A 466 11.70 15.21 2.40
CA VAL A 466 11.46 15.89 1.12
C VAL A 466 12.10 17.28 1.11
N PHE A 467 11.95 18.06 2.18
CA PHE A 467 12.59 19.37 2.29
C PHE A 467 14.11 19.25 2.21
N VAL A 468 14.71 18.32 2.97
CA VAL A 468 16.15 18.06 2.95
C VAL A 468 16.63 17.70 1.55
N ALA A 469 15.94 16.77 0.89
CA ALA A 469 16.30 16.34 -0.46
C ALA A 469 16.23 17.51 -1.46
N PHE A 470 15.20 18.36 -1.37
CA PHE A 470 15.09 19.55 -2.20
C PHE A 470 16.23 20.54 -1.94
N MET A 471 16.57 20.80 -0.68
CA MET A 471 17.69 21.69 -0.33
C MET A 471 19.03 21.17 -0.88
N SER A 472 19.24 19.85 -0.85
CA SER A 472 20.44 19.21 -1.38
C SER A 472 20.48 19.08 -2.91
N SER A 473 19.35 19.27 -3.60
CA SER A 473 19.23 19.08 -5.06
C SER A 473 19.81 20.23 -5.90
N GLY A 474 20.15 20.00 -7.17
CA GLY A 474 20.44 21.06 -8.15
C GLY A 474 21.93 21.29 -8.44
N LYS A 475 22.54 20.35 -9.16
CA LYS A 475 23.92 20.47 -9.64
C LYS A 475 24.11 21.07 -11.05
N ASP A 476 23.06 21.41 -11.82
CA ASP A 476 23.24 22.06 -13.15
C ASP A 476 22.06 22.89 -13.71
N ALA A 477 22.42 23.79 -14.63
CA ALA A 477 21.70 24.65 -15.59
C ALA A 477 20.69 25.72 -15.11
N ASP A 478 19.64 25.39 -14.33
CA ASP A 478 18.56 26.33 -13.91
C ASP A 478 18.74 26.82 -12.46
N LEU A 479 19.98 27.13 -12.11
CA LEU A 479 20.42 27.34 -10.73
C LEU A 479 19.71 28.51 -10.03
N ASP A 480 19.44 29.61 -10.73
CA ASP A 480 18.98 30.85 -10.07
C ASP A 480 17.55 30.77 -9.54
N GLU A 481 16.59 30.22 -10.30
CA GLU A 481 15.20 30.09 -9.83
C GLU A 481 15.09 29.10 -8.68
N ARG A 482 15.80 27.97 -8.76
CA ARG A 482 15.79 26.93 -7.72
C ARG A 482 16.47 27.41 -6.45
N VAL A 483 17.61 28.11 -6.55
CA VAL A 483 18.30 28.70 -5.39
C VAL A 483 17.42 29.75 -4.73
N THR A 484 16.82 30.64 -5.52
CA THR A 484 15.87 31.65 -5.01
C THR A 484 14.70 31.00 -4.27
N LEU A 485 14.13 29.93 -4.85
CA LEU A 485 13.04 29.19 -4.20
C LEU A 485 13.50 28.54 -2.89
N LYS A 486 14.69 27.94 -2.83
CA LYS A 486 15.24 27.36 -1.59
C LYS A 486 15.30 28.40 -0.47
N GLU A 487 15.81 29.59 -0.76
CA GLU A 487 15.86 30.68 0.21
C GLU A 487 14.46 31.10 0.68
N GLN A 488 13.51 31.26 -0.24
CA GLN A 488 12.13 31.63 0.09
C GLN A 488 11.43 30.59 0.98
N LEU A 489 11.64 29.30 0.72
CA LEU A 489 10.97 28.23 1.46
C LEU A 489 11.51 28.05 2.89
N VAL A 490 12.75 28.47 3.17
CA VAL A 490 13.36 28.36 4.51
C VAL A 490 12.56 29.12 5.56
N PHE A 491 12.06 30.31 5.24
CA PHE A 491 11.25 31.11 6.18
C PHE A 491 10.02 30.34 6.65
N TYR A 492 9.32 29.68 5.72
CA TYR A 492 8.16 28.85 6.01
C TYR A 492 8.55 27.56 6.75
N TYR A 493 9.62 26.89 6.30
CA TYR A 493 10.11 25.66 6.92
C TYR A 493 10.45 25.86 8.40
N VAL A 494 11.27 26.87 8.72
CA VAL A 494 11.73 27.14 10.08
C VAL A 494 10.54 27.47 10.98
N LYS A 495 9.66 28.38 10.52
CA LYS A 495 8.46 28.76 11.28
C LYS A 495 7.58 27.54 11.56
N ARG A 496 7.23 26.77 10.52
CA ARG A 496 6.34 25.61 10.63
C ARG A 496 6.92 24.51 11.50
N SER A 497 8.21 24.21 11.36
CA SER A 497 8.89 23.17 12.13
C SER A 497 8.97 23.53 13.61
N LEU A 498 9.26 24.79 13.94
CA LEU A 498 9.39 25.26 15.32
C LEU A 498 8.05 25.49 16.01
N GLU A 499 6.97 25.80 15.28
CA GLU A 499 5.60 25.82 15.81
C GLU A 499 5.22 24.44 16.39
N GLY A 500 5.53 23.36 15.68
CA GLY A 500 5.19 22.00 16.09
C GLY A 500 6.16 21.34 17.08
N TYR A 501 7.37 21.88 17.28
CA TYR A 501 8.37 21.32 18.18
C TYR A 501 8.15 21.79 19.64
N PRO A 502 8.25 20.92 20.66
CA PRO A 502 8.66 19.51 20.64
C PRO A 502 7.53 18.47 20.50
N GLY A 503 6.31 18.89 20.13
CA GLY A 503 5.15 18.00 20.00
C GLY A 503 5.19 17.11 18.76
N PHE A 504 4.63 17.59 17.65
CA PHE A 504 4.46 16.77 16.45
C PHE A 504 5.69 16.78 15.53
N THR A 505 6.54 17.81 15.62
CA THR A 505 7.75 17.91 14.81
C THR A 505 8.85 16.99 15.37
N PRO A 506 9.32 15.97 14.62
CA PRO A 506 10.42 15.13 15.06
C PRO A 506 11.75 15.89 15.06
N PHE A 507 12.49 15.84 16.16
CA PHE A 507 13.80 16.52 16.29
C PHE A 507 14.77 16.17 15.17
N GLU A 508 14.91 14.88 14.83
CA GLU A 508 15.79 14.42 13.74
C GLU A 508 15.45 15.08 12.40
N GLY A 509 14.15 15.29 12.13
CA GLY A 509 13.68 15.95 10.90
C GLY A 509 13.98 17.44 10.87
N LEU A 510 13.78 18.12 12.01
CA LEU A 510 14.15 19.53 12.18
C LEU A 510 15.67 19.72 12.04
N ALA A 511 16.46 18.93 12.79
CA ALA A 511 17.91 19.02 12.80
C ALA A 511 18.51 18.74 11.40
N SER A 512 18.03 17.72 10.70
CA SER A 512 18.50 17.41 9.34
C SER A 512 18.16 18.51 8.34
N GLY A 513 16.97 19.11 8.41
CA GLY A 513 16.63 20.25 7.54
C GLY A 513 17.42 21.52 7.86
N VAL A 514 17.68 21.80 9.13
CA VAL A 514 18.57 22.89 9.56
C VAL A 514 20.00 22.67 9.08
N VAL A 515 20.52 21.44 9.15
CA VAL A 515 21.85 21.12 8.60
C VAL A 515 21.86 21.27 7.08
N ALA A 516 20.81 20.81 6.39
CA ALA A 516 20.71 20.89 4.94
C ALA A 516 20.66 22.34 4.44
N LEU A 517 19.87 23.21 5.08
CA LEU A 517 19.81 24.62 4.68
C LEU A 517 21.12 25.35 4.92
N VAL A 518 21.84 25.06 6.02
CA VAL A 518 23.13 25.70 6.30
C VAL A 518 24.20 25.26 5.31
N ARG A 519 24.18 24.00 4.88
CA ARG A 519 25.17 23.43 3.95
C ARG A 519 24.95 23.80 2.49
N HIS A 520 23.70 23.95 2.06
CA HIS A 520 23.35 24.04 0.64
C HIS A 520 22.83 25.41 0.19
N LEU A 521 22.65 26.35 1.12
CA LEU A 521 22.38 27.75 0.77
C LEU A 521 23.68 28.53 0.54
N PRO A 522 23.62 29.65 -0.20
CA PRO A 522 24.74 30.56 -0.36
C PRO A 522 25.28 31.04 1.00
N ALA A 523 26.61 31.19 1.07
CA ALA A 523 27.28 31.79 2.23
C ALA A 523 26.71 33.19 2.51
N GLY A 524 26.36 33.45 3.78
CA GLY A 524 25.76 34.74 4.18
C GLY A 524 24.29 34.92 3.78
N SER A 525 23.59 33.88 3.32
CA SER A 525 22.15 33.98 3.00
C SER A 525 21.33 34.50 4.20
N PRO A 526 20.45 35.50 4.01
CA PRO A 526 19.54 36.01 5.04
C PRO A 526 18.69 34.91 5.70
N SER A 527 18.37 33.86 4.93
CA SER A 527 17.60 32.70 5.39
C SER A 527 18.33 31.93 6.50
N ILE A 528 19.66 31.87 6.47
CA ILE A 528 20.48 31.23 7.50
C ILE A 528 20.45 32.06 8.79
N PHE A 529 20.60 33.38 8.69
CA PHE A 529 20.51 34.27 9.84
C PHE A 529 19.12 34.21 10.50
N TYR A 530 18.06 34.21 9.70
CA TYR A 530 16.69 34.05 10.18
C TYR A 530 16.50 32.72 10.91
N CYS A 531 16.96 31.62 10.31
CA CYS A 531 16.92 30.29 10.92
C CYS A 531 17.55 30.29 12.32
N ILE A 532 18.78 30.81 12.44
CA ILE A 532 19.51 30.88 13.70
C ILE A 532 18.75 31.72 14.74
N SER A 533 18.21 32.88 14.35
CA SER A 533 17.41 33.73 15.26
C SER A 533 16.22 32.97 15.81
N CYS A 534 15.44 32.30 14.94
CA CYS A 534 14.26 31.54 15.38
C CYS A 534 14.62 30.34 16.25
N LEU A 535 15.73 29.65 15.99
CA LEU A 535 16.20 28.55 16.84
C LEU A 535 16.57 29.06 18.25
N ILE A 536 17.24 30.20 18.33
CA ILE A 536 17.59 30.84 19.61
C ILE A 536 16.33 31.30 20.35
N GLU A 537 15.38 31.95 19.66
CA GLU A 537 14.10 32.36 20.24
C GLU A 537 13.31 31.16 20.76
N LYS A 538 13.28 30.06 20.00
CA LYS A 538 12.61 28.82 20.43
C LYS A 538 13.32 28.20 21.65
N ALA A 539 14.66 28.19 21.66
CA ALA A 539 15.43 27.69 22.80
C ALA A 539 15.18 28.53 24.07
N ASP A 540 15.14 29.87 23.94
CA ASP A 540 14.84 30.80 25.04
C ASP A 540 13.40 30.59 25.57
N SER A 541 12.43 30.36 24.69
CA SER A 541 11.04 30.01 25.04
C SER A 541 10.96 28.69 25.82
N LEU A 542 11.65 27.64 25.34
CA LEU A 542 11.69 26.35 26.01
C LEU A 542 12.34 26.46 27.40
N CYS A 543 13.48 27.16 27.50
CA CYS A 543 14.13 27.41 28.77
C CYS A 543 13.24 28.19 29.75
N SER A 544 12.53 29.21 29.27
CA SER A 544 11.65 30.04 30.10
C SER A 544 10.45 29.25 30.63
N SER A 545 9.90 28.33 29.84
CA SER A 545 8.80 27.47 30.27
C SER A 545 9.20 26.55 31.43
N VAL A 546 10.41 25.98 31.40
CA VAL A 546 10.94 25.10 32.46
C VAL A 546 11.25 25.87 33.75
N ASN A 547 11.62 27.15 33.65
CA ASN A 547 11.91 27.98 34.82
C ASN A 547 10.67 28.36 35.65
N THR A 548 9.45 28.06 35.18
CA THR A 548 8.20 28.31 35.91
C THR A 548 7.78 27.15 36.82
N THR A 549 8.39 25.97 36.70
CA THR A 549 8.13 24.80 37.56
C THR A 549 9.16 24.73 38.71
N PRO A 550 8.73 24.73 39.99
CA PRO A 550 9.61 24.91 41.15
C PRO A 550 10.30 23.61 41.59
N LYS A 551 11.09 22.98 40.72
CA LYS A 551 11.93 21.81 41.09
C LYS A 551 13.38 22.03 40.69
N ASN A 552 14.19 22.41 41.68
CA ASN A 552 15.61 22.78 41.55
C ASN A 552 16.54 21.61 41.12
N ASP A 553 16.03 20.38 41.08
CA ASP A 553 16.79 19.17 40.74
C ASP A 553 16.73 18.75 39.25
N LEU A 554 15.88 19.38 38.43
CA LEU A 554 15.73 19.06 36.99
C LEU A 554 17.03 19.30 36.19
N TRP A 555 17.76 20.37 36.51
CA TRP A 555 18.98 20.78 35.80
C TRP A 555 20.22 19.92 36.11
N LYS A 556 20.09 18.86 36.92
CA LYS A 556 21.17 17.91 37.24
C LYS A 556 21.17 16.69 36.33
N SER A 557 20.01 16.21 35.89
CA SER A 557 19.89 15.05 34.99
C SER A 557 19.59 15.43 33.54
N TRP A 558 19.04 16.63 33.26
CA TRP A 558 18.67 17.08 31.91
C TRP A 558 17.74 16.15 31.10
N ASP A 559 17.19 15.12 31.77
CA ASP A 559 16.27 14.15 31.20
C ASP A 559 14.81 14.59 31.43
N GLY A 560 13.91 14.20 30.54
CA GLY A 560 12.48 14.53 30.63
C GLY A 560 12.16 15.93 30.09
N GLU A 561 11.64 16.84 30.92
CA GLU A 561 11.15 18.16 30.48
C GLU A 561 12.23 19.08 29.88
N LEU A 562 13.50 18.83 30.17
CA LEU A 562 14.65 19.57 29.63
C LEU A 562 15.19 18.99 28.31
N GLU A 563 14.77 17.78 27.93
CA GLU A 563 15.28 17.10 26.73
C GLU A 563 15.06 17.93 25.45
N PRO A 564 13.88 18.54 25.21
CA PRO A 564 13.68 19.40 24.04
C PRO A 564 14.61 20.61 23.96
N PHE A 565 14.91 21.22 25.11
CA PHE A 565 15.81 22.36 25.21
C PHE A 565 17.25 21.92 24.96
N LYS A 566 17.67 20.80 25.54
CA LYS A 566 18.97 20.18 25.31
C LYS A 566 19.19 19.87 23.83
N GLN A 567 18.25 19.19 23.19
CA GLN A 567 18.31 18.87 21.77
C GLN A 567 18.46 20.13 20.89
N MET A 568 17.73 21.20 21.19
CA MET A 568 17.85 22.48 20.49
C MET A 568 19.22 23.12 20.69
N LEU A 569 19.75 23.05 21.92
CA LEU A 569 21.07 23.55 22.25
C LEU A 569 22.17 22.75 21.53
N ASP A 570 22.11 21.41 21.57
CA ASP A 570 23.05 20.53 20.86
C ASP A 570 23.07 20.85 19.36
N LEU A 571 21.90 21.15 18.77
CA LEU A 571 21.81 21.59 17.38
C LEU A 571 22.53 22.94 17.17
N LEU A 572 22.28 23.94 18.02
CA LEU A 572 22.94 25.24 17.97
C LEU A 572 24.46 25.14 18.15
N LEU A 573 24.93 24.26 19.03
CA LEU A 573 26.35 23.98 19.24
C LEU A 573 26.98 23.35 18.00
N ARG A 574 26.33 22.34 17.41
CA ARG A 574 26.77 21.72 16.14
C ARG A 574 26.85 22.75 15.01
N LEU A 575 25.95 23.74 14.98
CA LEU A 575 25.98 24.79 13.97
C LEU A 575 27.27 25.62 13.99
N LEU A 576 27.97 25.77 15.12
CA LEU A 576 29.25 26.50 15.19
C LEU A 576 30.30 25.93 14.21
N SER A 577 30.28 24.60 14.05
CA SER A 577 31.15 23.85 13.13
C SER A 577 30.67 23.86 11.67
N LEU A 578 29.40 24.18 11.40
CA LEU A 578 28.77 23.99 10.09
C LEU A 578 28.50 25.29 9.33
N VAL A 579 28.17 26.38 10.04
CA VAL A 579 27.78 27.65 9.40
C VAL A 579 28.95 28.29 8.67
N ASP A 580 28.71 29.09 7.64
CA ASP A 580 29.79 29.84 6.99
C ASP A 580 30.42 30.89 7.94
N ILE A 581 31.67 31.28 7.68
CA ILE A 581 32.41 32.26 8.50
C ILE A 581 31.71 33.63 8.55
N GLN A 582 30.91 33.99 7.54
CA GLN A 582 30.12 35.22 7.54
C GLN A 582 28.95 35.19 8.54
N VAL A 583 28.42 34.00 8.82
CA VAL A 583 27.27 33.79 9.72
C VAL A 583 27.73 33.53 11.16
N LEU A 584 28.92 32.92 11.31
CA LEU A 584 29.48 32.49 12.58
C LEU A 584 29.48 33.57 13.69
N PRO A 585 29.88 34.83 13.46
CA PRO A 585 29.87 35.87 14.51
C PRO A 585 28.47 36.13 15.07
N SER A 586 27.44 36.12 14.21
CA SER A 586 26.05 36.34 14.63
C SER A 586 25.53 35.18 15.49
N LEU A 587 25.82 33.94 15.09
CA LEU A 587 25.50 32.76 15.89
C LEU A 587 26.16 32.82 17.27
N MET A 588 27.47 33.10 17.31
CA MET A 588 28.24 33.20 18.56
C MET A 588 27.68 34.27 19.50
N LYS A 589 27.28 35.43 18.97
CA LYS A 589 26.66 36.51 19.73
C LYS A 589 25.31 36.09 20.34
N LEU A 590 24.43 35.51 19.54
CA LEU A 590 23.09 35.10 20.00
C LEU A 590 23.17 33.93 21.00
N LEU A 591 24.04 32.96 20.73
CA LEU A 591 24.30 31.84 21.63
C LEU A 591 24.86 32.32 22.98
N ALA A 592 25.79 33.28 22.98
CA ALA A 592 26.30 33.88 24.22
C ALA A 592 25.20 34.53 25.05
N GLN A 593 24.27 35.25 24.39
CA GLN A 593 23.12 35.87 25.07
C GLN A 593 22.19 34.84 25.70
N LEU A 594 21.95 33.71 25.02
CA LEU A 594 21.17 32.59 25.56
C LEU A 594 21.86 31.97 26.78
N VAL A 595 23.15 31.62 26.67
CA VAL A 595 23.90 30.96 27.74
C VAL A 595 23.96 31.81 29.01
N VAL A 596 24.19 33.13 28.90
CA VAL A 596 24.26 34.04 30.05
C VAL A 596 22.95 34.11 30.85
N ARG A 597 21.80 33.76 30.24
CA ARG A 597 20.48 33.74 30.90
C ARG A 597 20.20 32.46 31.69
N LEU A 598 20.95 31.38 31.43
CA LEU A 598 20.74 30.08 32.07
C LEU A 598 21.12 30.11 33.56
N PRO A 599 20.59 29.19 34.39
CA PRO A 599 21.05 29.00 35.77
C PRO A 599 22.52 28.53 35.81
N SER A 600 23.20 28.75 36.93
CA SER A 600 24.65 28.48 37.09
C SER A 600 25.04 27.05 36.71
N ASN A 601 24.26 26.06 37.14
CA ASN A 601 24.51 24.65 36.80
C ASN A 601 24.43 24.38 35.28
N GLY A 602 23.54 25.08 34.58
CA GLY A 602 23.42 24.98 33.13
C GLY A 602 24.55 25.71 32.40
N GLN A 603 24.97 26.88 32.90
CA GLN A 603 26.12 27.60 32.38
C GLN A 603 27.40 26.76 32.46
N ASP A 604 27.68 26.17 33.63
CA ASP A 604 28.88 25.37 33.85
C ASP A 604 28.95 24.15 32.93
N MET A 605 27.83 23.47 32.71
CA MET A 605 27.78 22.30 31.82
C MET A 605 28.03 22.68 30.36
N ILE A 606 27.36 23.72 29.87
CA ILE A 606 27.47 24.16 28.47
C ILE A 606 28.85 24.73 28.18
N LEU A 607 29.43 25.46 29.14
CA LEU A 607 30.81 25.91 29.03
C LEU A 607 31.76 24.72 28.90
N ASN A 608 31.61 23.68 29.72
CA ASN A 608 32.43 22.47 29.61
C ASN A 608 32.28 21.78 28.24
N GLU A 609 31.07 21.66 27.72
CA GLU A 609 30.81 21.08 26.41
C GLU A 609 31.40 21.93 25.26
N LEU A 610 31.25 23.25 25.34
CA LEU A 610 31.88 24.19 24.41
C LEU A 610 33.41 24.12 24.46
N TYR A 611 34.01 24.00 25.66
CA TYR A 611 35.45 23.81 25.81
C TYR A 611 35.90 22.54 25.10
N GLN A 612 35.18 21.43 25.29
CA GLN A 612 35.47 20.18 24.62
C GLN A 612 35.33 20.32 23.09
N HIS A 613 34.22 20.88 22.61
CA HIS A 613 33.95 21.06 21.18
C HIS A 613 34.99 21.95 20.47
N VAL A 614 35.42 23.04 21.11
CA VAL A 614 36.46 23.93 20.57
C VAL A 614 37.85 23.30 20.67
N ALA A 615 38.14 22.54 21.72
CA ALA A 615 39.42 21.84 21.87
C ALA A 615 39.60 20.77 20.78
N GLU A 616 38.56 19.97 20.55
CA GLU A 616 38.50 18.88 19.56
C GLU A 616 38.35 19.36 18.10
N SER A 617 38.08 20.66 17.88
CA SER A 617 37.96 21.21 16.52
C SER A 617 39.31 21.26 15.79
N ASP A 618 39.39 20.62 14.63
CA ASP A 618 40.54 20.65 13.72
C ASP A 618 40.51 21.84 12.74
N ASP A 619 39.43 22.65 12.72
CA ASP A 619 39.33 23.83 11.86
C ASP A 619 40.24 24.97 12.36
N VAL A 620 41.45 25.04 11.79
CA VAL A 620 42.49 26.03 12.13
C VAL A 620 42.04 27.47 11.84
N ILE A 621 41.09 27.68 10.93
CA ILE A 621 40.62 29.01 10.53
C ILE A 621 39.63 29.56 11.57
N ARG A 622 38.70 28.73 12.06
CA ARG A 622 37.67 29.16 13.03
C ARG A 622 38.13 29.11 14.47
N LYS A 623 39.03 28.18 14.81
CA LYS A 623 39.45 27.89 16.19
C LYS A 623 39.92 29.13 16.96
N PRO A 624 40.77 30.03 16.42
CA PRO A 624 41.19 31.22 17.16
C PRO A 624 40.02 32.13 17.58
N THR A 625 39.07 32.33 16.67
CA THR A 625 37.86 33.14 16.90
C THR A 625 36.95 32.50 17.95
N LEU A 626 36.76 31.18 17.88
CA LEU A 626 35.97 30.42 18.86
C LEU A 626 36.61 30.43 20.25
N VAL A 627 37.94 30.28 20.36
CA VAL A 627 38.65 30.34 21.65
C VAL A 627 38.50 31.72 22.31
N SER A 628 38.73 32.79 21.55
CA SER A 628 38.60 34.17 22.05
C SER A 628 37.18 34.47 22.54
N TRP A 629 36.17 34.02 21.79
CA TRP A 629 34.77 34.15 22.20
C TRP A 629 34.42 33.32 23.42
N LEU A 630 34.89 32.07 23.51
CA LEU A 630 34.61 31.20 24.65
C LEU A 630 35.18 31.76 25.95
N GLN A 631 36.39 32.33 25.90
CA GLN A 631 36.98 33.06 27.04
C GLN A 631 36.11 34.25 27.45
N SER A 632 35.63 35.03 26.47
CA SER A 632 34.73 36.17 26.73
C SER A 632 33.39 35.72 27.33
N LEU A 633 32.83 34.61 26.85
CA LEU A 633 31.58 34.04 27.37
C LEU A 633 31.73 33.53 28.80
N SER A 634 32.82 32.82 29.10
CA SER A 634 33.14 32.34 30.45
C SER A 634 33.23 33.49 31.45
N TYR A 635 33.89 34.58 31.07
CA TYR A 635 33.96 35.80 31.88
C TYR A 635 32.58 36.42 32.16
N LEU A 636 31.70 36.50 31.15
CA LEU A 636 30.35 37.03 31.30
C LEU A 636 29.47 36.17 32.23
N CYS A 637 29.58 34.84 32.15
CA CYS A 637 28.85 33.91 33.02
C CYS A 637 29.28 34.07 34.49
N TYR A 638 30.58 34.22 34.74
CA TYR A 638 31.13 34.46 36.07
C TYR A 638 30.64 35.78 36.68
N GLN A 639 30.64 36.88 35.91
CA GLN A 639 30.15 38.18 36.39
C GLN A 639 28.66 38.17 36.75
N ASN A 640 27.84 37.46 35.97
CA ASN A 640 26.39 37.43 36.20
C ASN A 640 26.03 36.64 37.47
N THR A 641 26.83 35.63 37.80
CA THR A 641 26.71 34.85 39.04
C THR A 641 27.11 35.67 40.27
N SER A 642 28.15 36.51 40.16
CA SER A 642 28.58 37.44 41.22
C SER A 642 27.57 38.55 41.53
N LYS A 643 26.71 38.96 40.57
CA LYS A 643 25.69 40.01 40.78
C LYS A 643 24.38 39.52 41.41
N LYS A 644 24.09 38.21 41.38
CA LYS A 644 22.84 37.62 41.93
C LYS A 644 22.92 37.22 43.41
N THR A 645 24.07 37.38 44.07
CA THR A 645 24.15 37.29 45.54
C THR A 645 23.63 38.60 46.16
N PRO A 646 22.60 38.59 47.02
CA PRO A 646 22.14 39.80 47.67
C PRO A 646 23.24 40.30 48.60
N LYS A 647 23.65 41.56 48.43
CA LYS A 647 24.33 42.32 49.47
C LYS A 647 23.37 42.43 50.66
N GLY A 648 23.50 41.51 51.61
CA GLY A 648 22.84 41.57 52.91
C GLY A 648 23.24 42.85 53.63
N VAL A 649 22.22 43.56 54.07
CA VAL A 649 22.25 44.80 54.83
C VAL A 649 23.24 44.68 56.00
N GLY A 650 24.23 45.57 56.03
CA GLY A 650 25.12 45.71 57.16
C GLY A 650 24.35 46.22 58.37
N GLN A 651 24.34 45.43 59.44
CA GLN A 651 24.04 45.90 60.79
C GLN A 651 25.25 45.56 61.67
N VAL A 652 25.99 46.60 62.03
CA VAL A 652 27.11 46.58 62.97
C VAL A 652 26.55 46.37 64.37
N ILE A 653 26.88 45.26 65.03
CA ILE A 653 27.09 45.18 66.48
C ILE A 653 28.23 44.18 66.74
N HIS A 654 29.25 44.67 67.46
CA HIS A 654 30.38 43.94 68.02
C HIS A 654 29.95 42.77 68.92
N ASP A 655 30.63 41.61 68.85
CA ASP A 655 31.43 41.07 69.97
C ASP A 655 32.11 39.71 69.69
N SER A 656 33.38 39.66 70.11
CA SER A 656 34.21 38.52 70.56
C SER A 656 34.43 37.23 69.73
N MET A 657 35.69 37.07 69.32
CA MET A 657 36.55 35.85 69.29
C MET A 657 35.92 34.45 69.08
N SER A 658 36.29 33.77 67.98
CA SER A 658 37.35 32.73 67.98
C SER A 658 37.55 32.19 66.55
N GLY A 659 38.73 31.60 66.30
CA GLY A 659 39.30 31.47 64.96
C GLY A 659 38.70 30.39 64.06
N ALA A 660 38.90 30.56 62.75
CA ALA A 660 39.54 29.58 61.89
C ALA A 660 39.76 30.21 60.51
N THR A 661 40.94 29.99 59.96
CA THR A 661 41.39 30.37 58.63
C THR A 661 40.52 29.71 57.56
N ASP A 662 39.69 30.49 56.84
CA ASP A 662 39.09 30.04 55.59
C ASP A 662 39.87 30.60 54.40
N SER A 663 40.53 29.66 53.75
CA SER A 663 41.30 29.78 52.52
C SER A 663 40.48 30.41 51.39
N LEU A 664 41.08 31.39 50.72
CA LEU A 664 40.71 31.80 49.36
C LEU A 664 40.64 30.57 48.44
N THR A 665 39.44 30.12 48.07
CA THR A 665 39.23 29.16 46.98
C THR A 665 39.37 29.87 45.62
N MET A 666 40.60 30.25 45.28
CA MET A 666 41.05 30.75 43.98
C MET A 666 41.44 29.61 43.02
N ASN A 667 40.66 28.51 42.98
CA ASN A 667 41.14 27.25 42.38
C ASN A 667 40.18 26.54 41.40
N LYS A 668 39.31 27.24 40.66
CA LYS A 668 38.47 26.56 39.65
C LYS A 668 38.47 27.11 38.22
N ILE A 669 39.13 28.22 37.91
CA ILE A 669 39.06 28.79 36.54
C ILE A 669 40.44 29.10 35.92
N SER A 670 41.51 29.20 36.70
CA SER A 670 42.85 29.60 36.21
C SER A 670 43.73 28.46 35.69
N ALA A 671 43.25 27.22 35.65
CA ALA A 671 44.03 26.06 35.21
C ALA A 671 43.36 25.30 34.06
N ARG A 672 43.01 25.99 32.97
CA ARG A 672 42.69 25.39 31.66
C ARG A 672 43.06 26.36 30.51
N LEU A 673 44.37 26.60 30.37
CA LEU A 673 45.01 27.06 29.14
C LEU A 673 46.32 26.28 28.99
#